data_AF-A0A4R5XMF7-F1
#
_entry.id   AF-A0A4R5XMF7-F1
#
_cell.length_a   1.000
_cell.length_b   1.000
_cell.length_c   1.000
_cell.angle_alpha   90.00
_cell.angle_beta   90.00
_cell.angle_gamma   90.00
#
_symmetry.space_group_name_H-M   'P 1'
#
loop_
_entity.id
_entity.type
_entity.pdbx_description
1 polymer ?
#
loop_
_entity_poly.entity_id
_entity_poly.type
_entity_poly.pdbx_seq_one_letter_code
_entity_poly.pdbx_strand_id
1 'polypeptide(L)'
;MSLKAKLAAVLGAAVLAVGGVSAVSPNAAAADQATYGPAADTYVQFDKRASNFGASVRWSTEGRADIWRNALVRFTVPPVPADRRVVSAKFSAVALASATSTEFVDVYATSGAWTETAVTWDTAPARGAWLGKQGGFTDGQRVEWDVTGAVPAGGGDVNLKIESTAKKWLGFKSREVDDPGLRPQLTVVTEPVTAPTPTPAPTATQTQPPAAKSAAETFGWGSPVAGDEFNYTGAPDPAKWNVYDSAGHAGKGVRSPAQARVDGSKLVITGTPEGTTAGMGAKFDNRKYGRWEVRAAGSGDNEYHMVSILWPDSENWPCDGEVDYAETTGEWNVIKFFQHYSCANSQASASKNLDVTQFHNYAVEWTDKGIIGFVDGVEWFRNGNVSHLPPGPMHQTLQLDWFPDATADGAGEMRVDWVRVYNAPAPTPSPAPTSPAPTPTPTTPPTGDSFDFAAAGDMNPSGVTDPNSPSGKNAASIRAALGTAELDNFIGIGDFQYSIGTCGTGNDSYANYDRNWGSFKDKTFWTAGPNHDVEPGRNDDLDRYMDGQCVSTSKSATSTDPTRQGPNAGAFQDALEWYSIDKGNWHILFAPTALFRYDATRANAMTAQLDADLARAKAAGKHLAVVYHDPYFTSNTSSHTRFSQAKPWIDVFWKHRVRVLLSGSQHNYERSCPVDNADQCVPDGMQQFQVSTGGISLRAFTSSPPYIQHRFSNTWGHLRMSLKADGSYSWKYVPVAVSAGTAGADSGNRPAP
;
A
#
# COMPACT_ATOMS: atom_id res chain seq x y z
N MET A 1 -20.58 -14.32 -87.49
CA MET A 1 -20.97 -12.97 -87.03
C MET A 1 -21.19 -12.99 -85.52
N SER A 2 -20.91 -11.86 -84.85
CA SER A 2 -21.55 -11.29 -83.63
C SER A 2 -22.73 -12.06 -82.99
N LEU A 3 -22.93 -12.14 -81.67
CA LEU A 3 -22.19 -11.61 -80.50
C LEU A 3 -22.48 -12.47 -79.23
N LYS A 4 -21.63 -12.37 -78.20
CA LYS A 4 -21.74 -13.03 -76.86
C LYS A 4 -22.74 -12.26 -75.98
N ALA A 5 -23.54 -12.85 -75.08
CA ALA A 5 -23.24 -13.26 -73.67
C ALA A 5 -24.59 -13.26 -72.90
N LYS A 6 -24.88 -13.97 -71.79
CA LYS A 6 -24.16 -14.89 -70.90
C LYS A 6 -25.19 -15.82 -70.19
N LEU A 7 -24.78 -17.05 -69.85
CA LEU A 7 -25.46 -18.00 -68.92
C LEU A 7 -25.37 -17.49 -67.45
N ALA A 8 -26.05 -18.04 -66.43
CA ALA A 8 -26.58 -19.41 -66.24
C ALA A 8 -27.83 -19.51 -65.32
N ALA A 9 -28.57 -20.62 -65.46
CA ALA A 9 -29.61 -21.13 -64.53
C ALA A 9 -28.95 -21.71 -63.25
N VAL A 10 -29.51 -21.52 -62.04
CA VAL A 10 -30.64 -22.26 -61.42
C VAL A 10 -30.48 -23.79 -61.42
N LEU A 11 -30.27 -24.34 -60.22
CA LEU A 11 -30.75 -25.67 -59.84
C LEU A 11 -31.27 -25.60 -58.41
N GLY A 12 -32.53 -25.99 -58.19
CA GLY A 12 -33.13 -26.10 -56.87
C GLY A 12 -33.36 -27.56 -56.50
N ALA A 13 -33.28 -27.87 -55.21
CA ALA A 13 -33.74 -29.12 -54.63
C ALA A 13 -34.40 -28.80 -53.27
N ALA A 14 -35.54 -29.42 -52.99
CA ALA A 14 -36.30 -29.21 -51.76
C ALA A 14 -36.84 -30.54 -51.24
N VAL A 15 -36.54 -30.88 -49.98
CA VAL A 15 -37.24 -31.90 -49.18
C VAL A 15 -37.28 -31.43 -47.70
N LEU A 16 -38.30 -31.88 -46.98
CA LEU A 16 -38.81 -31.35 -45.71
C LEU A 16 -38.00 -31.65 -44.43
N ALA A 17 -38.00 -30.64 -43.55
CA ALA A 17 -38.32 -30.65 -42.12
C ALA A 17 -37.78 -31.74 -41.15
N VAL A 18 -37.00 -31.26 -40.16
CA VAL A 18 -37.18 -31.60 -38.74
C VAL A 18 -37.23 -30.27 -37.96
N GLY A 19 -38.19 -30.14 -37.04
CA GLY A 19 -38.39 -28.89 -36.30
C GLY A 19 -37.34 -28.65 -35.22
N GLY A 20 -36.48 -27.65 -35.41
CA GLY A 20 -35.73 -27.02 -34.34
C GLY A 20 -36.37 -25.68 -33.99
N VAL A 21 -36.73 -25.48 -32.71
CA VAL A 21 -37.13 -24.15 -32.23
C VAL A 21 -35.87 -23.30 -32.15
N SER A 22 -35.59 -22.55 -33.23
CA SER A 22 -34.58 -21.50 -33.20
C SER A 22 -35.04 -20.42 -32.24
N ALA A 23 -34.47 -20.41 -31.04
CA ALA A 23 -34.58 -19.27 -30.14
C ALA A 23 -34.07 -18.04 -30.90
N VAL A 24 -34.96 -17.07 -31.12
CA VAL A 24 -34.56 -15.78 -31.71
C VAL A 24 -33.74 -15.08 -30.64
N SER A 25 -32.41 -15.12 -30.77
CA SER A 25 -31.53 -14.26 -30.01
C SER A 25 -31.99 -12.80 -30.24
N PRO A 26 -32.30 -12.02 -29.20
CA PRO A 26 -32.58 -10.62 -29.39
C PRO A 26 -31.30 -9.98 -29.95
N ASN A 27 -31.40 -9.35 -31.13
CA ASN A 27 -30.32 -8.52 -31.63
C ASN A 27 -30.05 -7.44 -30.57
N ALA A 28 -28.87 -7.48 -29.95
CA ALA A 28 -28.39 -6.35 -29.17
C ALA A 28 -28.27 -5.15 -30.13
N ALA A 29 -29.08 -4.12 -29.92
CA ALA A 29 -29.00 -2.91 -30.72
C ALA A 29 -27.65 -2.21 -30.45
N ALA A 30 -27.00 -1.75 -31.52
CA ALA A 30 -25.63 -1.25 -31.46
C ALA A 30 -25.54 0.15 -30.81
N ALA A 31 -24.35 0.50 -30.34
CA ALA A 31 -24.04 1.86 -29.91
C ALA A 31 -23.96 2.82 -31.12
N ASP A 32 -24.53 4.01 -30.97
CA ASP A 32 -24.49 5.08 -31.97
C ASP A 32 -23.51 6.18 -31.53
N GLN A 33 -22.72 6.70 -32.47
CA GLN A 33 -21.74 7.76 -32.26
C GLN A 33 -22.10 9.01 -33.07
N ALA A 34 -21.99 10.19 -32.45
CA ALA A 34 -22.18 11.49 -33.09
C ALA A 34 -21.05 12.46 -32.69
N THR A 35 -20.72 13.43 -33.55
CA THR A 35 -19.69 14.44 -33.27
C THR A 35 -20.25 15.84 -33.47
N TYR A 36 -19.99 16.73 -32.50
CA TYR A 36 -20.50 18.10 -32.44
C TYR A 36 -19.33 19.10 -32.47
N GLY A 37 -19.52 20.23 -33.16
CA GLY A 37 -18.62 21.38 -33.09
C GLY A 37 -19.00 22.34 -31.94
N PRO A 38 -18.08 23.20 -31.49
CA PRO A 38 -18.34 24.14 -30.41
C PRO A 38 -19.36 25.22 -30.81
N ALA A 39 -20.34 25.41 -29.94
CA ALA A 39 -21.28 26.53 -29.97
C ALA A 39 -20.59 27.85 -29.61
N ALA A 40 -19.55 27.80 -28.77
CA ALA A 40 -18.69 28.93 -28.41
C ALA A 40 -17.30 28.44 -27.96
N ASP A 41 -16.23 29.18 -28.22
CA ASP A 41 -14.94 29.05 -27.52
C ASP A 41 -14.16 30.37 -27.41
N THR A 42 -13.32 30.48 -26.38
CA THR A 42 -12.54 31.70 -26.10
C THR A 42 -11.45 31.41 -25.05
N TYR A 43 -10.65 32.42 -24.72
CA TYR A 43 -9.80 32.41 -23.55
C TYR A 43 -9.84 33.75 -22.82
N VAL A 44 -9.40 33.72 -21.57
CA VAL A 44 -9.26 34.89 -20.70
C VAL A 44 -7.83 34.95 -20.18
N GLN A 45 -7.34 36.16 -19.90
CA GLN A 45 -5.92 36.41 -19.61
C GLN A 45 -5.76 37.39 -18.44
N PHE A 46 -4.98 37.00 -17.42
CA PHE A 46 -4.83 37.71 -16.15
C PHE A 46 -4.15 39.08 -16.28
N ASP A 47 -3.10 39.23 -17.10
CA ASP A 47 -2.49 40.55 -17.37
C ASP A 47 -3.38 41.49 -18.21
N LYS A 48 -4.52 40.99 -18.69
CA LYS A 48 -5.46 41.71 -19.56
C LYS A 48 -6.90 41.54 -19.08
N ARG A 49 -7.12 41.73 -17.78
CA ARG A 49 -8.34 41.27 -17.08
C ARG A 49 -9.67 41.66 -17.74
N ALA A 50 -9.77 42.88 -18.27
CA ALA A 50 -10.95 43.42 -18.92
C ALA A 50 -11.06 43.14 -20.44
N SER A 51 -10.10 42.42 -21.03
CA SER A 51 -10.12 42.08 -22.47
C SER A 51 -10.93 40.82 -22.74
N ASN A 52 -11.71 40.83 -23.84
CA ASN A 52 -12.34 39.66 -24.42
C ASN A 52 -11.48 39.13 -25.59
N PHE A 53 -11.46 37.81 -25.79
CA PHE A 53 -10.70 37.16 -26.86
C PHE A 53 -11.54 36.22 -27.74
N GLY A 54 -12.88 36.31 -27.70
CA GLY A 54 -13.80 35.40 -28.41
C GLY A 54 -13.87 35.55 -29.94
N ALA A 55 -12.96 36.35 -30.53
CA ALA A 55 -12.76 36.44 -31.98
C ALA A 55 -11.36 35.93 -32.38
N SER A 56 -10.63 35.27 -31.47
CA SER A 56 -9.28 34.77 -31.73
C SER A 56 -9.35 33.37 -32.33
N VAL A 57 -8.64 33.14 -33.44
CA VAL A 57 -8.48 31.82 -34.11
C VAL A 57 -7.75 30.74 -33.28
N ARG A 58 -7.63 30.96 -31.98
CA ARG A 58 -7.01 30.09 -30.99
C ARG A 58 -7.52 30.42 -29.59
N TRP A 59 -7.71 29.39 -28.78
CA TRP A 59 -7.77 29.52 -27.32
C TRP A 59 -6.48 28.99 -26.70
N SER A 60 -6.21 29.34 -25.44
CA SER A 60 -4.97 28.92 -24.79
C SER A 60 -5.02 28.93 -23.28
N THR A 61 -4.16 28.09 -22.69
CA THR A 61 -3.87 27.99 -21.27
C THR A 61 -2.42 28.34 -21.00
N GLU A 62 -2.13 28.89 -19.82
CA GLU A 62 -0.79 29.28 -19.41
C GLU A 62 -0.74 29.49 -17.90
N GLY A 63 0.21 28.88 -17.19
CA GLY A 63 0.34 28.91 -15.72
C GLY A 63 1.46 29.79 -15.18
N ARG A 64 1.96 30.76 -15.98
CA ARG A 64 2.93 31.77 -15.50
C ARG A 64 2.20 32.85 -14.70
N ALA A 65 2.75 33.21 -13.53
CA ALA A 65 2.12 34.14 -12.58
C ALA A 65 1.86 35.55 -13.13
N ASP A 66 2.58 35.94 -14.19
CA ASP A 66 2.50 37.24 -14.85
C ASP A 66 1.61 37.26 -16.11
N ILE A 67 1.22 36.11 -16.67
CA ILE A 67 0.53 36.01 -17.98
C ILE A 67 -0.69 35.05 -17.97
N TRP A 68 -1.05 34.48 -16.80
CA TRP A 68 -1.99 33.35 -16.64
C TRP A 68 -3.21 33.38 -17.58
N ARG A 69 -3.43 32.30 -18.34
CA ARG A 69 -4.59 32.12 -19.23
C ARG A 69 -5.39 30.86 -18.92
N ASN A 70 -6.70 30.99 -19.07
CA ASN A 70 -7.68 29.91 -19.00
C ASN A 70 -8.58 29.98 -20.23
N ALA A 71 -8.99 28.85 -20.78
CA ALA A 71 -9.90 28.77 -21.93
C ALA A 71 -11.31 28.32 -21.53
N LEU A 72 -12.29 28.64 -22.36
CA LEU A 72 -13.71 28.28 -22.20
C LEU A 72 -14.19 27.70 -23.53
N VAL A 73 -14.93 26.58 -23.49
CA VAL A 73 -15.51 25.92 -24.67
C VAL A 73 -16.92 25.45 -24.33
N ARG A 74 -17.88 25.66 -25.23
CA ARG A 74 -19.25 25.14 -25.11
C ARG A 74 -19.61 24.30 -26.32
N PHE A 75 -20.22 23.14 -26.10
CA PHE A 75 -20.92 22.36 -27.11
C PHE A 75 -22.40 22.28 -26.76
N THR A 76 -23.27 22.02 -27.74
CA THR A 76 -24.69 21.74 -27.51
C THR A 76 -24.99 20.34 -28.04
N VAL A 77 -25.29 19.41 -27.13
CA VAL A 77 -25.66 18.03 -27.47
C VAL A 77 -27.19 17.96 -27.60
N PRO A 78 -27.76 17.49 -28.72
CA PRO A 78 -29.20 17.32 -28.87
C PRO A 78 -29.80 16.36 -27.82
N PRO A 79 -31.13 16.41 -27.59
CA PRO A 79 -31.76 15.53 -26.61
C PRO A 79 -31.50 14.04 -26.88
N VAL A 80 -31.07 13.31 -25.84
CA VAL A 80 -30.79 11.87 -25.92
C VAL A 80 -32.11 11.10 -25.85
N PRO A 81 -32.40 10.16 -26.77
CA PRO A 81 -33.62 9.34 -26.73
C PRO A 81 -33.74 8.54 -25.43
N ALA A 82 -34.97 8.39 -24.91
CA ALA A 82 -35.21 7.73 -23.62
C ALA A 82 -34.92 6.21 -23.60
N ASP A 83 -34.81 5.58 -24.76
CA ASP A 83 -34.34 4.20 -24.93
C ASP A 83 -32.80 4.10 -25.00
N ARG A 84 -32.08 5.23 -24.96
CA ARG A 84 -30.62 5.35 -25.03
C ARG A 84 -30.06 6.02 -23.79
N ARG A 85 -28.77 5.77 -23.52
CA ARG A 85 -27.97 6.53 -22.55
C ARG A 85 -26.59 6.85 -23.11
N VAL A 86 -26.02 7.98 -22.70
CA VAL A 86 -24.62 8.33 -23.01
C VAL A 86 -23.69 7.36 -22.27
N VAL A 87 -22.68 6.85 -22.98
CA VAL A 87 -21.67 5.91 -22.43
C VAL A 87 -20.23 6.36 -22.65
N SER A 88 -20.01 7.35 -23.52
CA SER A 88 -18.72 8.01 -23.68
C SER A 88 -18.92 9.41 -24.28
N ALA A 89 -18.15 10.39 -23.85
CA ALA A 89 -17.97 11.64 -24.56
C ALA A 89 -16.51 12.08 -24.54
N LYS A 90 -15.97 12.37 -25.73
CA LYS A 90 -14.59 12.75 -25.96
C LYS A 90 -14.50 14.15 -26.54
N PHE A 91 -13.94 15.08 -25.77
CA PHE A 91 -13.60 16.41 -26.24
C PHE A 91 -12.22 16.34 -26.90
N SER A 92 -12.04 16.91 -28.09
CA SER A 92 -10.72 16.96 -28.73
C SER A 92 -10.46 18.27 -29.45
N ALA A 93 -9.19 18.69 -29.47
CA ALA A 93 -8.73 19.91 -30.11
C ALA A 93 -7.32 19.75 -30.68
N VAL A 94 -6.99 20.53 -31.71
CA VAL A 94 -5.67 20.49 -32.35
C VAL A 94 -4.72 21.46 -31.66
N ALA A 95 -3.62 20.94 -31.12
CA ALA A 95 -2.60 21.71 -30.45
C ALA A 95 -1.83 22.65 -31.41
N LEU A 96 -1.39 23.78 -30.87
CA LEU A 96 -0.54 24.80 -31.50
C LEU A 96 0.82 24.95 -30.76
N ALA A 97 1.10 24.04 -29.82
CA ALA A 97 2.31 23.99 -29.00
C ALA A 97 2.51 22.57 -28.45
N SER A 98 3.75 22.16 -28.21
CA SER A 98 4.08 20.87 -27.59
C SER A 98 4.15 20.97 -26.06
N ALA A 99 3.69 19.92 -25.36
CA ALA A 99 3.82 19.73 -23.92
C ALA A 99 4.72 18.52 -23.60
N THR A 100 5.53 18.58 -22.55
CA THR A 100 6.24 17.40 -22.02
C THR A 100 5.27 16.46 -21.29
N SER A 101 5.72 15.27 -20.93
CA SER A 101 4.97 14.34 -20.06
C SER A 101 4.71 14.84 -18.64
N THR A 102 5.22 16.01 -18.27
CA THR A 102 5.04 16.69 -16.97
C THR A 102 4.32 18.03 -17.08
N GLU A 103 3.94 18.45 -18.30
CA GLU A 103 3.16 19.66 -18.56
C GLU A 103 1.75 19.24 -18.95
N PHE A 104 0.75 19.73 -18.21
CA PHE A 104 -0.62 19.24 -18.31
C PHE A 104 -1.63 20.34 -18.66
N VAL A 105 -2.68 19.95 -19.39
CA VAL A 105 -3.86 20.74 -19.68
C VAL A 105 -5.08 20.00 -19.11
N ASP A 106 -5.73 20.64 -18.15
CA ASP A 106 -6.86 20.13 -17.37
C ASP A 106 -8.19 20.70 -17.92
N VAL A 107 -9.23 19.88 -17.91
CA VAL A 107 -10.59 20.22 -18.36
C VAL A 107 -11.57 20.01 -17.21
N TYR A 108 -12.36 21.04 -16.95
CA TYR A 108 -13.39 21.11 -15.92
C TYR A 108 -14.73 21.45 -16.56
N ALA A 109 -15.83 21.04 -15.93
CA ALA A 109 -17.14 21.61 -16.19
C ALA A 109 -17.16 23.09 -15.75
N THR A 110 -18.09 23.89 -16.28
CA THR A 110 -18.31 25.25 -15.81
C THR A 110 -19.75 25.72 -16.07
N SER A 111 -20.15 26.86 -15.51
CA SER A 111 -21.51 27.38 -15.71
C SER A 111 -21.72 27.87 -17.15
N GLY A 112 -22.95 27.77 -17.66
CA GLY A 112 -23.32 28.27 -18.99
C GLY A 112 -23.59 29.78 -19.07
N ALA A 113 -23.33 30.53 -18.01
CA ALA A 113 -23.73 31.95 -17.88
C ALA A 113 -22.86 32.94 -18.69
N TRP A 114 -21.74 32.48 -19.25
CA TRP A 114 -20.84 33.30 -20.08
C TRP A 114 -21.32 33.40 -21.53
N THR A 115 -20.82 34.42 -22.25
CA THR A 115 -20.93 34.52 -23.71
C THR A 115 -19.57 34.80 -24.32
N GLU A 116 -19.30 34.17 -25.46
CA GLU A 116 -18.04 34.23 -26.21
C GLU A 116 -17.49 35.65 -26.38
N THR A 117 -18.38 36.59 -26.75
CA THR A 117 -18.05 37.96 -27.14
C THR A 117 -18.00 38.96 -25.98
N ALA A 118 -18.37 38.56 -24.75
CA ALA A 118 -18.41 39.45 -23.59
C ALA A 118 -17.60 38.96 -22.39
N VAL A 119 -17.27 37.66 -22.31
CA VAL A 119 -16.51 37.13 -21.18
C VAL A 119 -15.08 37.68 -21.15
N THR A 120 -14.64 38.07 -19.97
CA THR A 120 -13.33 38.63 -19.64
C THR A 120 -12.73 37.81 -18.49
N TRP A 121 -11.50 38.08 -18.05
CA TRP A 121 -10.97 37.39 -16.86
C TRP A 121 -11.85 37.61 -15.63
N ASP A 122 -12.32 38.85 -15.43
CA ASP A 122 -13.13 39.25 -14.28
C ASP A 122 -14.57 38.70 -14.30
N THR A 123 -15.02 38.19 -15.45
CA THR A 123 -16.37 37.63 -15.64
C THR A 123 -16.34 36.16 -16.07
N ALA A 124 -15.15 35.55 -16.13
CA ALA A 124 -14.99 34.14 -16.44
C ALA A 124 -15.64 33.30 -15.33
N PRO A 125 -16.45 32.29 -15.67
CA PRO A 125 -17.03 31.43 -14.66
C PRO A 125 -15.92 30.65 -13.93
N ALA A 126 -16.18 30.30 -12.67
CA ALA A 126 -15.33 29.41 -11.90
C ALA A 126 -15.21 28.02 -12.58
N ARG A 127 -14.14 27.29 -12.29
CA ARG A 127 -14.09 25.86 -12.61
C ARG A 127 -15.13 25.13 -11.73
N GLY A 128 -15.82 24.14 -12.29
CA GLY A 128 -16.64 23.17 -11.55
C GLY A 128 -15.96 21.80 -11.54
N ALA A 129 -16.75 20.73 -11.51
CA ALA A 129 -16.30 19.35 -11.55
C ALA A 129 -15.18 19.10 -12.59
N TRP A 130 -14.05 18.54 -12.18
CA TRP A 130 -13.02 18.10 -13.13
C TRP A 130 -13.52 16.92 -13.99
N LEU A 131 -13.02 16.87 -15.22
CA LEU A 131 -13.42 15.92 -16.26
C LEU A 131 -12.25 15.12 -16.85
N GLY A 132 -11.11 15.76 -17.12
CA GLY A 132 -9.95 15.09 -17.73
C GLY A 132 -8.67 15.93 -17.74
N LYS A 133 -7.52 15.26 -17.82
CA LYS A 133 -6.17 15.84 -17.98
C LYS A 133 -5.44 15.23 -19.17
N GLN A 134 -4.63 16.03 -19.88
CA GLN A 134 -3.71 15.53 -20.92
C GLN A 134 -2.35 16.24 -20.87
N GLY A 135 -1.30 15.54 -21.27
CA GLY A 135 0.08 16.03 -21.37
C GLY A 135 0.88 15.22 -22.40
N GLY A 136 2.15 15.55 -22.61
CA GLY A 136 3.04 14.78 -23.50
C GLY A 136 2.72 14.83 -24.99
N PHE A 137 1.96 15.84 -25.45
CA PHE A 137 1.53 16.00 -26.85
C PHE A 137 2.43 16.94 -27.67
N THR A 138 2.44 16.80 -28.99
CA THR A 138 3.21 17.66 -29.91
C THR A 138 2.34 18.72 -30.59
N ASP A 139 2.97 19.80 -31.06
CA ASP A 139 2.35 20.75 -31.98
C ASP A 139 1.69 20.04 -33.18
N GLY A 140 0.51 20.52 -33.59
CA GLY A 140 -0.32 19.90 -34.63
C GLY A 140 -1.07 18.62 -34.23
N GLN A 141 -0.80 18.03 -33.05
CA GLN A 141 -1.51 16.83 -32.59
C GLN A 141 -2.97 17.14 -32.22
N ARG A 142 -3.92 16.28 -32.59
CA ARG A 142 -5.26 16.28 -31.99
C ARG A 142 -5.18 15.61 -30.61
N VAL A 143 -5.36 16.41 -29.56
CA VAL A 143 -5.40 15.99 -28.15
C VAL A 143 -6.85 15.69 -27.78
N GLU A 144 -7.08 14.66 -26.97
CA GLU A 144 -8.42 14.19 -26.58
C GLU A 144 -8.54 14.02 -25.06
N TRP A 145 -9.61 14.56 -24.47
CA TRP A 145 -9.97 14.41 -23.07
C TRP A 145 -11.28 13.63 -22.96
N ASP A 146 -11.38 12.78 -21.94
CA ASP A 146 -12.70 12.27 -21.54
C ASP A 146 -13.49 13.40 -20.87
N VAL A 147 -14.72 13.60 -21.32
CA VAL A 147 -15.67 14.55 -20.75
C VAL A 147 -17.07 13.92 -20.64
N THR A 148 -17.14 12.60 -20.52
CA THR A 148 -18.41 11.84 -20.44
C THR A 148 -19.33 12.40 -19.35
N GLY A 149 -18.76 12.72 -18.18
CA GLY A 149 -19.50 13.31 -17.05
C GLY A 149 -20.01 14.74 -17.26
N ALA A 150 -19.64 15.41 -18.36
CA ALA A 150 -20.11 16.76 -18.70
C ALA A 150 -21.33 16.77 -19.62
N VAL A 151 -21.70 15.62 -20.20
CA VAL A 151 -22.89 15.49 -21.06
C VAL A 151 -24.11 15.18 -20.19
N PRO A 152 -25.14 16.05 -20.15
CA PRO A 152 -26.35 15.76 -19.40
C PRO A 152 -27.04 14.51 -19.95
N ALA A 153 -27.61 13.68 -19.07
CA ALA A 153 -28.21 12.39 -19.46
C ALA A 153 -29.31 12.50 -20.54
N GLY A 154 -30.05 13.61 -20.55
CA GLY A 154 -31.06 13.93 -21.56
C GLY A 154 -30.59 14.81 -22.71
N GLY A 155 -29.28 15.04 -22.88
CA GLY A 155 -28.71 16.07 -23.77
C GLY A 155 -28.74 17.48 -23.18
N GLY A 156 -28.02 18.42 -23.80
CA GLY A 156 -27.93 19.81 -23.36
C GLY A 156 -26.57 20.47 -23.65
N ASP A 157 -26.37 21.67 -23.09
CA ASP A 157 -25.12 22.42 -23.23
C ASP A 157 -24.01 21.84 -22.34
N VAL A 158 -22.91 21.43 -22.98
CA VAL A 158 -21.67 20.95 -22.35
C VAL A 158 -20.71 22.14 -22.24
N ASN A 159 -20.58 22.69 -21.04
CA ASN A 159 -19.74 23.85 -20.76
C ASN A 159 -18.44 23.42 -20.10
N LEU A 160 -17.31 23.75 -20.74
CA LEU A 160 -15.97 23.38 -20.32
C LEU A 160 -15.14 24.62 -20.00
N LYS A 161 -14.36 24.55 -18.93
CA LYS A 161 -13.24 25.46 -18.63
C LYS A 161 -11.95 24.67 -18.66
N ILE A 162 -10.92 25.23 -19.28
CA ILE A 162 -9.67 24.53 -19.58
C ILE A 162 -8.52 25.35 -19.00
N GLU A 163 -7.65 24.72 -18.20
CA GLU A 163 -6.62 25.41 -17.42
C GLU A 163 -5.28 24.63 -17.51
N SER A 164 -4.16 25.24 -17.11
CA SER A 164 -2.85 24.58 -17.10
C SER A 164 -1.90 25.21 -16.07
N THR A 165 -1.14 24.38 -15.38
CA THR A 165 -0.06 24.81 -14.48
C THR A 165 1.28 25.06 -15.19
N ALA A 166 1.39 24.68 -16.47
CA ALA A 166 2.61 24.76 -17.26
C ALA A 166 3.13 26.20 -17.36
N LYS A 167 4.43 26.40 -17.13
CA LYS A 167 5.06 27.74 -17.09
C LYS A 167 5.36 28.30 -18.49
N LYS A 168 4.49 28.01 -19.45
CA LYS A 168 4.53 28.48 -20.83
C LYS A 168 3.13 28.47 -21.44
N TRP A 169 3.02 29.06 -22.63
CA TRP A 169 1.81 29.06 -23.43
C TRP A 169 1.55 27.69 -24.06
N LEU A 170 0.36 27.13 -23.80
CA LEU A 170 -0.19 25.98 -24.50
C LEU A 170 -1.47 26.42 -25.23
N GLY A 171 -1.44 26.40 -26.55
CA GLY A 171 -2.55 26.87 -27.38
C GLY A 171 -3.18 25.77 -28.22
N PHE A 172 -4.42 26.00 -28.61
CA PHE A 172 -5.21 25.09 -29.44
C PHE A 172 -6.02 25.90 -30.46
N LYS A 173 -6.38 25.27 -31.58
CA LYS A 173 -7.25 25.87 -32.59
C LYS A 173 -8.67 26.09 -32.02
N SER A 174 -9.22 27.27 -32.26
CA SER A 174 -10.59 27.64 -31.88
C SER A 174 -11.59 27.35 -33.00
N ARG A 175 -12.85 27.75 -32.80
CA ARG A 175 -13.91 27.59 -33.81
C ARG A 175 -13.87 28.63 -34.94
N GLU A 176 -13.14 29.73 -34.78
CA GLU A 176 -12.90 30.76 -35.82
C GLU A 176 -11.92 30.30 -36.90
N VAL A 177 -11.27 29.13 -36.74
CA VAL A 177 -10.42 28.55 -37.78
C VAL A 177 -11.25 28.16 -38.99
N ASP A 178 -10.87 28.62 -40.19
CA ASP A 178 -11.62 28.41 -41.44
C ASP A 178 -11.97 26.92 -41.69
N ASP A 179 -11.01 26.01 -41.49
CA ASP A 179 -11.18 24.56 -41.67
C ASP A 179 -11.94 23.91 -40.49
N PRO A 180 -13.18 23.41 -40.69
CA PRO A 180 -13.96 22.76 -39.64
C PRO A 180 -13.36 21.46 -39.11
N GLY A 181 -12.53 20.76 -39.89
CA GLY A 181 -11.83 19.53 -39.47
C GLY A 181 -10.74 19.78 -38.43
N LEU A 182 -10.29 21.03 -38.30
CA LEU A 182 -9.26 21.46 -37.36
C LEU A 182 -9.80 22.16 -36.11
N ARG A 183 -11.10 22.45 -36.07
CA ARG A 183 -11.79 23.03 -34.90
C ARG A 183 -11.88 22.01 -33.75
N PRO A 184 -12.20 22.45 -32.53
CA PRO A 184 -12.56 21.56 -31.44
C PRO A 184 -13.78 20.71 -31.79
N GLN A 185 -13.88 19.52 -31.19
CA GLN A 185 -14.94 18.56 -31.44
C GLN A 185 -15.32 17.85 -30.14
N LEU A 186 -16.61 17.53 -29.98
CA LEU A 186 -17.14 16.67 -28.93
C LEU A 186 -17.78 15.44 -29.58
N THR A 187 -17.16 14.28 -29.42
CA THR A 187 -17.69 12.99 -29.92
C THR A 187 -18.42 12.28 -28.79
N VAL A 188 -19.73 12.05 -28.93
CA VAL A 188 -20.58 11.38 -27.94
C VAL A 188 -21.00 10.01 -28.49
N VAL A 189 -20.94 8.98 -27.64
CA VAL A 189 -21.44 7.62 -27.90
C VAL A 189 -22.62 7.35 -26.98
N THR A 190 -23.69 6.80 -27.55
CA THR A 190 -24.91 6.39 -26.83
C THR A 190 -25.26 4.95 -27.14
N GLU A 191 -25.80 4.22 -26.17
CA GLU A 191 -26.24 2.82 -26.36
C GLU A 191 -27.62 2.57 -25.75
N PRO A 192 -28.32 1.48 -26.15
CA PRO A 192 -29.63 1.13 -25.61
C PRO A 192 -29.65 0.88 -24.09
N VAL A 193 -30.76 1.23 -23.45
CA VAL A 193 -31.05 0.91 -22.04
C VAL A 193 -31.73 -0.46 -21.97
N THR A 194 -31.04 -1.47 -21.44
CA THR A 194 -31.58 -2.82 -21.28
C THR A 194 -32.31 -2.99 -19.94
N ALA A 195 -33.48 -3.65 -19.98
CA ALA A 195 -34.29 -3.92 -18.79
C ALA A 195 -33.78 -5.15 -18.00
N PRO A 196 -33.86 -5.15 -16.65
CA PRO A 196 -33.35 -6.24 -15.82
C PRO A 196 -34.19 -7.52 -15.94
N THR A 197 -33.53 -8.67 -16.00
CA THR A 197 -34.12 -10.03 -16.01
C THR A 197 -33.41 -10.88 -14.95
N PRO A 198 -34.09 -11.76 -14.19
CA PRO A 198 -33.49 -12.42 -13.02
C PRO A 198 -32.44 -13.51 -13.35
N THR A 199 -31.47 -13.62 -12.46
CA THR A 199 -30.18 -14.31 -12.60
C THR A 199 -30.21 -15.85 -12.59
N PRO A 200 -29.36 -16.49 -13.41
CA PRO A 200 -28.60 -17.68 -13.02
C PRO A 200 -27.06 -17.48 -13.07
N ALA A 201 -26.33 -18.42 -12.46
CA ALA A 201 -24.89 -18.37 -12.16
C ALA A 201 -23.94 -18.56 -13.39
N PRO A 202 -22.60 -18.32 -13.26
CA PRO A 202 -21.81 -17.63 -14.29
C PRO A 202 -20.90 -18.50 -15.18
N THR A 203 -20.44 -17.93 -16.32
CA THR A 203 -19.18 -18.30 -17.01
C THR A 203 -18.62 -17.09 -17.82
N ALA A 204 -17.30 -17.12 -18.04
CA ALA A 204 -16.33 -16.04 -18.27
C ALA A 204 -16.38 -15.17 -19.57
N THR A 205 -16.11 -13.85 -19.38
CA THR A 205 -15.31 -12.87 -20.17
C THR A 205 -15.55 -12.73 -21.71
N GLN A 206 -15.80 -11.54 -22.28
CA GLN A 206 -14.87 -10.42 -22.56
C GLN A 206 -15.65 -9.23 -23.23
N THR A 207 -15.24 -7.95 -23.24
CA THR A 207 -14.21 -7.15 -22.51
C THR A 207 -14.52 -5.64 -22.71
N GLN A 208 -14.40 -4.82 -21.66
CA GLN A 208 -14.32 -3.34 -21.68
C GLN A 208 -12.86 -2.93 -21.34
N PRO A 209 -12.37 -1.68 -21.54
CA PRO A 209 -11.13 -1.25 -20.88
C PRO A 209 -11.28 -1.49 -19.37
N PRO A 210 -10.26 -1.97 -18.64
CA PRO A 210 -10.46 -2.50 -17.31
C PRO A 210 -11.08 -1.45 -16.40
N ALA A 211 -12.31 -1.70 -15.94
CA ALA A 211 -12.84 -0.95 -14.82
C ALA A 211 -11.85 -1.07 -13.66
N ALA A 212 -11.56 0.04 -13.00
CA ALA A 212 -10.91 0.04 -11.70
C ALA A 212 -11.64 -0.98 -10.82
N LYS A 213 -10.96 -2.08 -10.47
CA LYS A 213 -11.58 -3.17 -9.71
C LYS A 213 -11.90 -2.66 -8.30
N SER A 214 -12.94 -3.17 -7.68
CA SER A 214 -13.11 -2.98 -6.24
C SER A 214 -12.17 -3.92 -5.48
N ALA A 215 -11.80 -3.52 -4.25
CA ALA A 215 -11.20 -4.43 -3.28
C ALA A 215 -12.18 -5.57 -2.95
N ALA A 216 -13.48 -5.28 -2.86
CA ALA A 216 -14.51 -6.29 -2.67
C ALA A 216 -14.51 -7.40 -3.75
N GLU A 217 -14.39 -7.04 -5.03
CA GLU A 217 -14.26 -8.01 -6.14
C GLU A 217 -12.90 -8.72 -6.15
N THR A 218 -11.82 -7.97 -5.90
CA THR A 218 -10.44 -8.49 -5.99
C THR A 218 -10.13 -9.51 -4.88
N PHE A 219 -10.67 -9.27 -3.68
CA PHE A 219 -10.43 -10.10 -2.50
C PHE A 219 -11.67 -10.90 -2.03
N GLY A 220 -12.75 -10.88 -2.81
CA GLY A 220 -13.94 -11.72 -2.58
C GLY A 220 -14.68 -11.41 -1.27
N TRP A 221 -14.86 -10.13 -0.92
CA TRP A 221 -15.47 -9.71 0.35
C TRP A 221 -16.96 -10.06 0.48
N GLY A 222 -17.61 -10.50 -0.59
CA GLY A 222 -19.02 -10.87 -0.62
C GLY A 222 -19.94 -9.67 -0.88
N SER A 223 -21.20 -9.79 -0.48
CA SER A 223 -22.19 -8.72 -0.64
C SER A 223 -22.02 -7.64 0.45
N PRO A 224 -22.28 -6.35 0.14
CA PRO A 224 -22.40 -5.31 1.15
C PRO A 224 -23.48 -5.66 2.18
N VAL A 225 -23.22 -5.33 3.45
CA VAL A 225 -24.16 -5.50 4.56
C VAL A 225 -24.81 -4.19 5.00
N ALA A 226 -24.19 -3.06 4.66
CA ALA A 226 -24.74 -1.72 4.81
C ALA A 226 -24.12 -0.78 3.76
N GLY A 227 -24.67 0.44 3.65
CA GLY A 227 -24.16 1.43 2.72
C GLY A 227 -25.22 2.35 2.12
N ASP A 228 -24.78 3.16 1.18
CA ASP A 228 -25.65 3.95 0.33
C ASP A 228 -25.16 3.95 -1.12
N GLU A 229 -26.08 3.65 -2.03
CA GLU A 229 -25.82 3.55 -3.48
C GLU A 229 -26.22 4.84 -4.23
N PHE A 230 -26.68 5.86 -3.50
CA PHE A 230 -27.00 7.21 -4.00
C PHE A 230 -27.89 7.30 -5.26
N ASN A 231 -28.66 6.24 -5.54
CA ASN A 231 -29.61 6.13 -6.65
C ASN A 231 -30.96 6.83 -6.36
N TYR A 232 -30.90 8.03 -5.79
CA TYR A 232 -32.07 8.87 -5.45
C TYR A 232 -31.72 10.35 -5.62
N THR A 233 -32.73 11.23 -5.67
CA THR A 233 -32.52 12.67 -5.88
C THR A 233 -33.04 13.47 -4.70
N GLY A 234 -32.23 14.37 -4.14
CA GLY A 234 -32.60 15.22 -3.01
C GLY A 234 -31.46 15.44 -2.02
N ALA A 235 -31.79 15.77 -0.77
CA ALA A 235 -30.83 15.70 0.33
C ALA A 235 -30.44 14.24 0.61
N PRO A 236 -29.24 13.98 1.19
CA PRO A 236 -28.87 12.65 1.67
C PRO A 236 -29.93 12.07 2.61
N ASP A 237 -30.18 10.77 2.54
CA ASP A 237 -31.22 10.09 3.33
C ASP A 237 -31.00 10.33 4.84
N PRO A 238 -31.91 11.04 5.54
CA PRO A 238 -31.74 11.38 6.95
C PRO A 238 -31.84 10.16 7.89
N ALA A 239 -32.31 9.01 7.40
CA ALA A 239 -32.22 7.75 8.13
C ALA A 239 -30.81 7.13 8.07
N LYS A 240 -30.04 7.41 7.01
CA LYS A 240 -28.68 6.91 6.80
C LYS A 240 -27.58 7.89 7.20
N TRP A 241 -27.82 9.19 7.10
CA TRP A 241 -26.78 10.21 7.22
C TRP A 241 -27.13 11.29 8.24
N ASN A 242 -26.13 11.74 9.00
CA ASN A 242 -26.14 12.98 9.76
C ASN A 242 -25.33 14.02 8.97
N VAL A 243 -26.00 14.87 8.19
CA VAL A 243 -25.33 15.94 7.44
C VAL A 243 -25.06 17.12 8.38
N TYR A 244 -23.83 17.62 8.38
CA TYR A 244 -23.37 18.60 9.35
C TYR A 244 -23.89 20.02 9.05
N ASP A 245 -24.30 20.73 10.10
CA ASP A 245 -24.70 22.14 10.11
C ASP A 245 -23.90 22.85 11.22
N SER A 246 -22.69 23.30 10.88
CA SER A 246 -21.67 23.70 11.86
C SER A 246 -20.60 24.62 11.27
N ALA A 247 -19.68 25.12 12.09
CA ALA A 247 -18.40 25.60 11.57
C ALA A 247 -17.63 24.44 10.89
N GLY A 248 -16.78 24.74 9.91
CA GLY A 248 -15.91 23.75 9.26
C GLY A 248 -14.62 23.47 10.03
N HIS A 249 -13.64 22.86 9.36
CA HIS A 249 -12.38 22.37 9.96
C HIS A 249 -11.72 23.42 10.88
N ALA A 250 -11.45 23.05 12.13
CA ALA A 250 -10.85 23.94 13.14
C ALA A 250 -11.52 25.34 13.28
N GLY A 251 -12.82 25.44 12.96
CA GLY A 251 -13.56 26.71 12.97
C GLY A 251 -13.42 27.56 11.69
N LYS A 252 -12.88 27.00 10.60
CA LYS A 252 -12.74 27.64 9.28
C LYS A 252 -13.86 27.19 8.36
N GLY A 253 -14.41 28.13 7.59
CA GLY A 253 -15.55 27.85 6.72
C GLY A 253 -16.81 27.43 7.46
N VAL A 254 -17.79 26.92 6.72
CA VAL A 254 -19.11 26.50 7.21
C VAL A 254 -19.46 25.15 6.61
N ARG A 255 -19.84 24.17 7.44
CA ARG A 255 -20.56 22.97 6.97
C ARG A 255 -22.04 23.30 6.91
N SER A 256 -22.65 23.17 5.74
CA SER A 256 -24.08 23.42 5.52
C SER A 256 -24.73 22.24 4.80
N PRO A 257 -25.90 21.74 5.26
CA PRO A 257 -26.62 20.69 4.57
C PRO A 257 -27.03 21.04 3.13
N ALA A 258 -27.08 22.33 2.78
CA ALA A 258 -27.36 22.79 1.42
C ALA A 258 -26.25 22.43 0.41
N GLN A 259 -25.04 22.13 0.89
CA GLN A 259 -23.88 21.77 0.08
C GLN A 259 -23.75 20.26 -0.17
N ALA A 260 -24.65 19.43 0.38
CA ALA A 260 -24.71 17.99 0.11
C ALA A 260 -26.01 17.63 -0.60
N ARG A 261 -25.91 17.10 -1.82
CA ARG A 261 -27.08 16.73 -2.63
C ARG A 261 -26.83 15.46 -3.43
N VAL A 262 -27.82 14.58 -3.45
CA VAL A 262 -27.84 13.39 -4.29
C VAL A 262 -28.59 13.71 -5.58
N ASP A 263 -28.03 13.37 -6.74
CA ASP A 263 -28.54 13.81 -8.04
C ASP A 263 -29.39 12.77 -8.80
N GLY A 264 -29.44 11.54 -8.31
CA GLY A 264 -30.07 10.38 -8.95
C GLY A 264 -29.09 9.26 -9.26
N SER A 265 -27.78 9.51 -9.27
CA SER A 265 -26.75 8.47 -9.46
C SER A 265 -25.51 8.61 -8.56
N LYS A 266 -25.40 9.69 -7.78
CA LYS A 266 -24.27 9.97 -6.88
C LYS A 266 -24.64 11.05 -5.87
N LEU A 267 -23.97 11.02 -4.72
CA LEU A 267 -23.84 12.17 -3.84
C LEU A 267 -22.84 13.15 -4.46
N VAL A 268 -23.16 14.44 -4.37
CA VAL A 268 -22.25 15.55 -4.64
C VAL A 268 -22.19 16.41 -3.37
N ILE A 269 -20.97 16.61 -2.86
CA ILE A 269 -20.64 17.61 -1.86
C ILE A 269 -19.91 18.74 -2.59
N THR A 270 -20.40 19.98 -2.49
CA THR A 270 -19.79 21.16 -3.11
C THR A 270 -19.18 22.09 -2.07
N GLY A 271 -18.13 22.82 -2.45
CA GLY A 271 -17.49 23.84 -1.64
C GLY A 271 -17.45 25.17 -2.40
N THR A 272 -17.91 26.27 -1.78
CA THR A 272 -17.78 27.63 -2.36
C THR A 272 -16.37 28.18 -2.14
N PRO A 273 -15.92 29.20 -2.91
CA PRO A 273 -14.65 29.87 -2.63
C PRO A 273 -14.52 30.31 -1.16
N GLU A 274 -15.58 30.87 -0.59
CA GLU A 274 -15.61 31.40 0.78
C GLU A 274 -15.74 30.32 1.87
N GLY A 275 -15.39 29.07 1.56
CA GLY A 275 -15.35 27.97 2.53
C GLY A 275 -16.69 27.39 2.97
N THR A 276 -17.79 27.64 2.26
CA THR A 276 -19.08 27.00 2.56
C THR A 276 -19.15 25.65 1.86
N THR A 277 -19.09 24.57 2.63
CA THR A 277 -18.98 23.17 2.16
C THR A 277 -19.91 22.25 2.95
N ALA A 278 -19.79 20.92 2.82
CA ALA A 278 -20.53 19.95 3.64
C ALA A 278 -19.64 18.81 4.16
N GLY A 279 -20.18 18.11 5.15
CA GLY A 279 -19.69 16.84 5.65
C GLY A 279 -20.86 16.03 6.20
N MET A 280 -20.70 14.71 6.31
CA MET A 280 -21.72 13.86 6.91
C MET A 280 -21.14 12.60 7.56
N GLY A 281 -21.72 12.20 8.68
CA GLY A 281 -21.46 10.93 9.35
C GLY A 281 -22.57 9.92 9.09
N ALA A 282 -22.22 8.67 8.86
CA ALA A 282 -23.17 7.58 8.71
C ALA A 282 -23.86 7.23 10.04
N LYS A 283 -25.16 6.97 9.97
CA LYS A 283 -26.01 6.44 11.05
C LYS A 283 -26.16 4.92 10.97
N PHE A 284 -25.46 4.29 10.03
CA PHE A 284 -25.51 2.86 9.78
C PHE A 284 -24.15 2.21 10.07
N ASP A 285 -24.24 0.99 10.59
CA ASP A 285 -23.16 0.03 10.63
C ASP A 285 -21.89 0.46 11.38
N ASN A 286 -22.07 1.26 12.43
CA ASN A 286 -21.11 1.54 13.49
C ASN A 286 -20.48 0.24 14.01
N ARG A 287 -19.20 0.01 13.72
CA ARG A 287 -18.51 -1.27 14.03
C ARG A 287 -17.02 -1.06 14.27
N LYS A 288 -16.42 -2.00 15.00
CA LYS A 288 -14.97 -2.02 15.25
C LYS A 288 -14.18 -2.83 14.21
N TYR A 289 -14.77 -3.87 13.61
CA TYR A 289 -14.10 -4.65 12.56
C TYR A 289 -15.04 -4.84 11.38
N GLY A 290 -14.54 -4.56 10.19
CA GLY A 290 -15.33 -4.46 8.98
C GLY A 290 -14.47 -4.04 7.81
N ARG A 291 -15.13 -3.74 6.71
CA ARG A 291 -14.48 -3.24 5.51
C ARG A 291 -15.36 -2.18 4.91
N TRP A 292 -14.80 -1.04 4.57
CA TRP A 292 -15.51 0.07 3.96
C TRP A 292 -14.90 0.30 2.60
N GLU A 293 -15.73 0.54 1.61
CA GLU A 293 -15.28 0.89 0.28
C GLU A 293 -16.18 2.00 -0.26
N VAL A 294 -15.55 3.02 -0.83
CA VAL A 294 -16.19 4.22 -1.32
C VAL A 294 -15.68 4.50 -2.72
N ARG A 295 -16.60 4.60 -3.67
CA ARG A 295 -16.29 4.96 -5.04
C ARG A 295 -16.45 6.47 -5.19
N ALA A 296 -15.32 7.17 -5.14
CA ALA A 296 -15.28 8.63 -5.06
C ALA A 296 -14.40 9.25 -6.16
N ALA A 297 -14.68 10.52 -6.45
CA ALA A 297 -13.87 11.40 -7.29
C ALA A 297 -14.00 12.83 -6.78
N GLY A 298 -12.93 13.61 -6.71
CA GLY A 298 -12.98 14.98 -6.21
C GLY A 298 -12.08 15.93 -6.98
N SER A 299 -12.41 17.22 -6.96
CA SER A 299 -11.64 18.27 -7.62
C SER A 299 -11.93 19.62 -7.02
N GLY A 300 -10.93 20.49 -6.94
CA GLY A 300 -11.17 21.84 -6.44
C GLY A 300 -9.96 22.75 -6.54
N ASP A 301 -9.98 23.74 -5.66
CA ASP A 301 -8.82 24.55 -5.31
C ASP A 301 -7.86 23.81 -4.34
N ASN A 302 -6.64 24.32 -4.15
CA ASN A 302 -5.69 23.75 -3.18
C ASN A 302 -6.14 23.92 -1.72
N GLU A 303 -7.05 24.84 -1.43
CA GLU A 303 -7.65 24.96 -0.10
C GLU A 303 -8.64 23.82 0.23
N TYR A 304 -9.05 23.01 -0.75
CA TYR A 304 -10.05 21.96 -0.55
C TYR A 304 -9.43 20.56 -0.41
N HIS A 305 -9.84 19.86 0.66
CA HIS A 305 -9.45 18.48 0.99
C HIS A 305 -10.67 17.56 0.85
N MET A 306 -10.66 16.65 -0.13
CA MET A 306 -11.63 15.56 -0.18
C MET A 306 -11.16 14.47 0.78
N VAL A 307 -12.02 14.03 1.70
CA VAL A 307 -11.68 12.95 2.62
C VAL A 307 -12.82 11.96 2.90
N SER A 308 -12.46 10.67 2.93
CA SER A 308 -13.29 9.57 3.42
C SER A 308 -12.67 8.99 4.68
N ILE A 309 -13.41 9.03 5.79
CA ILE A 309 -12.88 8.81 7.15
C ILE A 309 -13.66 7.70 7.86
N LEU A 310 -12.99 6.91 8.72
CA LEU A 310 -13.66 6.25 9.84
C LEU A 310 -13.43 7.08 11.12
N TRP A 311 -14.52 7.58 11.71
CA TRP A 311 -14.51 8.49 12.86
C TRP A 311 -15.03 7.78 14.13
N PRO A 312 -14.44 8.00 15.32
CA PRO A 312 -14.75 7.25 16.54
C PRO A 312 -16.12 7.64 17.11
N ASP A 313 -16.98 6.64 17.36
CA ASP A 313 -18.32 6.82 17.95
C ASP A 313 -18.31 7.42 19.37
N SER A 314 -17.14 7.44 20.02
CA SER A 314 -16.94 8.05 21.34
C SER A 314 -16.75 9.56 21.28
N GLU A 315 -16.50 10.14 20.10
CA GLU A 315 -16.11 11.54 19.88
C GLU A 315 -14.82 11.95 20.66
N ASN A 316 -14.05 10.98 21.16
CA ASN A 316 -12.87 11.20 22.01
C ASN A 316 -11.59 11.35 21.17
N TRP A 317 -11.56 12.38 20.31
CA TRP A 317 -10.42 12.69 19.47
C TRP A 317 -9.33 13.49 20.22
N PRO A 318 -8.02 13.23 20.03
CA PRO A 318 -7.41 12.24 19.13
C PRO A 318 -7.20 10.85 19.78
N CYS A 319 -7.54 10.70 21.07
CA CYS A 319 -7.25 9.49 21.86
C CYS A 319 -7.75 8.20 21.20
N ASP A 320 -8.96 8.23 20.66
CA ASP A 320 -9.63 7.06 20.08
C ASP A 320 -9.34 6.89 18.57
N GLY A 321 -8.49 7.75 18.00
CA GLY A 321 -8.00 7.66 16.62
C GLY A 321 -8.98 8.11 15.54
N GLU A 322 -8.49 8.12 14.31
CA GLU A 322 -9.18 8.54 13.07
C GLU A 322 -8.52 7.79 11.90
N VAL A 323 -9.29 7.43 10.87
CA VAL A 323 -8.78 6.65 9.73
C VAL A 323 -9.22 7.27 8.41
N ASP A 324 -8.42 8.21 7.92
CA ASP A 324 -8.55 8.93 6.66
C ASP A 324 -7.99 8.06 5.54
N TYR A 325 -8.76 7.04 5.13
CA TYR A 325 -8.27 6.04 4.18
C TYR A 325 -8.20 6.53 2.74
N ALA A 326 -8.70 7.75 2.48
CA ALA A 326 -8.48 8.51 1.26
C ALA A 326 -8.65 10.01 1.56
N GLU A 327 -7.54 10.75 1.69
CA GLU A 327 -7.49 12.22 1.83
C GLU A 327 -6.70 12.89 0.69
N THR A 328 -7.17 14.02 0.17
CA THR A 328 -6.33 14.98 -0.58
C THR A 328 -5.89 16.12 0.33
N THR A 329 -4.64 16.58 0.22
CA THR A 329 -4.15 17.74 1.00
C THR A 329 -3.87 18.93 0.08
N GLY A 330 -4.91 19.37 -0.63
CA GLY A 330 -4.84 20.40 -1.69
C GLY A 330 -4.25 19.94 -3.03
N GLU A 331 -3.46 18.87 -3.04
CA GLU A 331 -2.90 18.27 -4.27
C GLU A 331 -3.87 17.25 -4.88
N TRP A 332 -4.66 17.66 -5.88
CA TRP A 332 -5.64 16.78 -6.55
C TRP A 332 -5.05 15.69 -7.47
N ASN A 333 -3.72 15.56 -7.52
CA ASN A 333 -2.99 14.49 -8.19
C ASN A 333 -2.26 13.53 -7.23
N VAL A 334 -2.54 13.66 -5.93
CA VAL A 334 -2.02 12.80 -4.85
C VAL A 334 -3.18 12.43 -3.93
N ILE A 335 -3.29 11.15 -3.60
CA ILE A 335 -4.13 10.69 -2.49
C ILE A 335 -3.22 10.27 -1.34
N LYS A 336 -3.66 10.51 -0.11
CA LYS A 336 -3.00 10.12 1.13
C LYS A 336 -3.90 9.21 1.95
N PHE A 337 -3.25 8.40 2.76
CA PHE A 337 -3.89 7.63 3.83
C PHE A 337 -3.31 8.18 5.13
N PHE A 338 -4.15 8.56 6.09
CA PHE A 338 -3.73 8.83 7.46
C PHE A 338 -4.47 7.89 8.42
N GLN A 339 -3.74 7.37 9.40
CA GLN A 339 -4.30 6.70 10.56
C GLN A 339 -3.77 7.42 11.78
N HIS A 340 -4.64 8.23 12.39
CA HIS A 340 -4.37 8.90 13.65
C HIS A 340 -4.62 7.94 14.80
N TYR A 341 -3.75 7.98 15.81
CA TYR A 341 -3.86 7.15 16.99
C TYR A 341 -3.23 7.82 18.22
N SER A 342 -3.69 7.39 19.39
CA SER A 342 -3.30 7.86 20.73
C SER A 342 -3.64 9.32 21.02
N CYS A 343 -3.71 9.65 22.32
CA CYS A 343 -3.96 11.01 22.80
C CYS A 343 -2.89 12.04 22.38
N ALA A 344 -1.77 11.61 21.80
CA ALA A 344 -0.73 12.47 21.26
C ALA A 344 -0.97 12.86 19.78
N ASN A 345 -2.06 12.40 19.15
CA ASN A 345 -2.34 12.60 17.71
C ASN A 345 -1.19 12.11 16.81
N SER A 346 -0.63 10.94 17.14
CA SER A 346 0.41 10.30 16.32
C SER A 346 -0.21 9.71 15.06
N GLN A 347 0.53 9.69 13.96
CA GLN A 347 0.01 9.28 12.65
C GLN A 347 0.89 8.21 12.00
N ALA A 348 0.24 7.24 11.36
CA ALA A 348 0.85 6.40 10.35
C ALA A 348 0.23 6.78 9.01
N SER A 349 1.05 7.03 7.98
CA SER A 349 0.56 7.57 6.72
C SER A 349 1.24 6.99 5.48
N ALA A 350 0.54 7.06 4.36
CA ALA A 350 1.07 6.80 3.02
C ALA A 350 0.61 7.88 2.05
N SER A 351 1.25 7.97 0.88
CA SER A 351 0.88 8.88 -0.20
C SER A 351 1.14 8.23 -1.55
N LYS A 352 0.27 8.48 -2.52
CA LYS A 352 0.31 7.88 -3.85
C LYS A 352 -0.13 8.88 -4.91
N ASN A 353 0.66 9.02 -5.96
CA ASN A 353 0.26 9.77 -7.15
C ASN A 353 -0.97 9.09 -7.78
N LEU A 354 -2.09 9.81 -7.83
CA LEU A 354 -3.38 9.34 -8.30
C LEU A 354 -4.17 10.54 -8.81
N ASP A 355 -4.79 10.44 -9.98
CA ASP A 355 -5.63 11.53 -10.51
C ASP A 355 -7.02 11.43 -9.85
N VAL A 356 -7.12 11.87 -8.60
CA VAL A 356 -8.28 11.67 -7.69
C VAL A 356 -9.59 12.31 -8.18
N THR A 357 -9.47 13.02 -9.29
CA THR A 357 -10.50 13.67 -10.09
C THR A 357 -11.27 12.67 -10.97
N GLN A 358 -10.71 11.47 -11.20
CA GLN A 358 -11.38 10.28 -11.72
C GLN A 358 -12.03 9.45 -10.59
N PHE A 359 -13.01 8.61 -10.94
CA PHE A 359 -13.63 7.70 -9.97
C PHE A 359 -12.74 6.50 -9.66
N HIS A 360 -12.21 6.50 -8.43
CA HIS A 360 -11.46 5.40 -7.85
C HIS A 360 -12.27 4.69 -6.77
N ASN A 361 -11.98 3.41 -6.54
CA ASN A 361 -12.52 2.66 -5.40
C ASN A 361 -11.51 2.74 -4.25
N TYR A 362 -11.79 3.61 -3.28
CA TYR A 362 -11.01 3.73 -2.05
C TYR A 362 -11.58 2.77 -1.01
N ALA A 363 -10.77 1.84 -0.51
CA ALA A 363 -11.22 0.87 0.48
C ALA A 363 -10.32 0.81 1.71
N VAL A 364 -10.91 0.44 2.83
CA VAL A 364 -10.21 0.10 4.06
C VAL A 364 -10.75 -1.22 4.63
N GLU A 365 -9.88 -2.20 4.84
CA GLU A 365 -10.15 -3.37 5.67
C GLU A 365 -9.60 -3.09 7.07
N TRP A 366 -10.46 -3.17 8.09
CA TRP A 366 -10.05 -3.08 9.49
C TRP A 366 -10.46 -4.35 10.23
N THR A 367 -9.46 -5.05 10.75
CA THR A 367 -9.62 -6.28 11.53
C THR A 367 -8.91 -6.16 12.88
N ASP A 368 -9.03 -7.20 13.69
CA ASP A 368 -8.26 -7.37 14.93
C ASP A 368 -6.74 -7.41 14.71
N LYS A 369 -6.29 -7.53 13.45
CA LYS A 369 -4.88 -7.62 13.04
C LYS A 369 -4.30 -6.31 12.49
N GLY A 370 -5.11 -5.27 12.30
CA GLY A 370 -4.67 -4.02 11.70
C GLY A 370 -5.64 -3.42 10.68
N ILE A 371 -5.16 -2.36 10.03
CA ILE A 371 -5.84 -1.60 8.98
C ILE A 371 -5.07 -1.75 7.67
N ILE A 372 -5.79 -1.94 6.57
CA ILE A 372 -5.25 -2.09 5.21
C ILE A 372 -6.03 -1.15 4.29
N GLY A 373 -5.32 -0.26 3.58
CA GLY A 373 -5.89 0.63 2.59
C GLY A 373 -5.68 0.13 1.17
N PHE A 374 -6.72 0.28 0.34
CA PHE A 374 -6.76 -0.11 -1.07
C PHE A 374 -7.19 1.08 -1.95
N VAL A 375 -6.65 1.13 -3.17
CA VAL A 375 -7.13 1.96 -4.27
C VAL A 375 -7.27 1.03 -5.47
N ASP A 376 -8.47 0.98 -6.05
CA ASP A 376 -8.81 0.18 -7.24
C ASP A 376 -8.46 -1.32 -7.09
N GLY A 377 -8.73 -1.86 -5.89
CA GLY A 377 -8.44 -3.24 -5.53
C GLY A 377 -6.95 -3.54 -5.31
N VAL A 378 -6.07 -2.53 -5.38
CA VAL A 378 -4.64 -2.66 -5.11
C VAL A 378 -4.32 -2.08 -3.74
N GLU A 379 -3.72 -2.90 -2.88
CA GLU A 379 -3.21 -2.47 -1.58
C GLU A 379 -2.11 -1.41 -1.75
N TRP A 380 -2.16 -0.36 -0.92
CA TRP A 380 -1.20 0.75 -0.95
C TRP A 380 -0.90 1.35 0.42
N PHE A 381 -1.65 0.96 1.45
CA PHE A 381 -1.38 1.25 2.86
C PHE A 381 -1.61 -0.03 3.68
N ARG A 382 -0.75 -0.29 4.67
CA ARG A 382 -0.97 -1.33 5.67
C ARG A 382 -0.36 -0.88 6.98
N ASN A 383 -1.15 -0.94 8.05
CA ASN A 383 -0.70 -0.77 9.41
C ASN A 383 -1.19 -1.95 10.25
N GLY A 384 -0.31 -2.94 10.42
CA GLY A 384 -0.53 -4.11 11.27
C GLY A 384 -0.35 -3.84 12.77
N ASN A 385 -0.04 -2.60 13.19
CA ASN A 385 0.16 -2.33 14.60
C ASN A 385 -1.17 -2.23 15.33
N VAL A 386 -1.51 -3.29 16.08
CA VAL A 386 -2.73 -3.37 16.89
C VAL A 386 -2.85 -2.26 17.95
N SER A 387 -1.75 -1.61 18.36
CA SER A 387 -1.80 -0.46 19.28
C SER A 387 -2.13 0.87 18.59
N HIS A 388 -2.13 0.92 17.26
CA HIS A 388 -2.62 2.06 16.48
C HIS A 388 -4.10 1.89 16.13
N LEU A 389 -4.71 0.73 16.41
CA LEU A 389 -6.12 0.51 16.11
C LEU A 389 -7.01 1.35 17.04
N PRO A 390 -8.07 1.98 16.50
CA PRO A 390 -9.10 2.62 17.30
C PRO A 390 -9.63 1.69 18.41
N PRO A 391 -9.81 2.18 19.65
CA PRO A 391 -10.18 1.34 20.78
C PRO A 391 -11.68 0.96 20.76
N GLY A 392 -12.53 1.85 20.25
CA GLY A 392 -13.97 1.68 20.12
C GLY A 392 -14.44 1.34 18.70
N PRO A 393 -15.76 1.26 18.47
CA PRO A 393 -16.33 1.26 17.12
C PRO A 393 -16.20 2.63 16.43
N MET A 394 -16.28 2.61 15.11
CA MET A 394 -16.29 3.81 14.27
C MET A 394 -17.43 3.75 13.26
N HIS A 395 -17.79 4.92 12.72
CA HIS A 395 -18.67 5.07 11.58
C HIS A 395 -17.98 5.75 10.40
N GLN A 396 -18.52 5.51 9.20
CA GLN A 396 -18.08 6.20 7.99
C GLN A 396 -18.42 7.69 8.07
N THR A 397 -17.50 8.57 7.71
CA THR A 397 -17.82 9.96 7.34
C THR A 397 -17.30 10.29 5.94
N LEU A 398 -17.94 11.27 5.30
CA LEU A 398 -17.55 11.84 4.01
C LEU A 398 -17.49 13.35 4.19
N GLN A 399 -16.35 13.96 3.85
CA GLN A 399 -16.09 15.36 4.13
C GLN A 399 -15.33 16.01 2.97
N LEU A 400 -15.73 17.22 2.62
CA LEU A 400 -14.95 18.12 1.76
C LEU A 400 -14.54 19.31 2.63
N ASP A 401 -13.33 19.28 3.17
CA ASP A 401 -12.85 20.29 4.12
C ASP A 401 -12.14 21.46 3.44
N TRP A 402 -12.21 22.63 4.09
CA TRP A 402 -11.60 23.86 3.60
C TRP A 402 -10.53 24.37 4.56
N PHE A 403 -9.32 24.46 4.03
CA PHE A 403 -8.08 24.89 4.67
C PHE A 403 -7.61 26.19 4.01
N PRO A 404 -8.15 27.37 4.41
CA PRO A 404 -7.84 28.63 3.76
C PRO A 404 -6.37 29.03 3.93
N ASP A 405 -5.74 29.50 2.86
CA ASP A 405 -4.35 29.95 2.85
C ASP A 405 -4.20 31.45 2.47
N ALA A 406 -3.22 31.80 1.64
CA ALA A 406 -2.95 33.18 1.19
C ALA A 406 -3.01 33.32 -0.35
N THR A 407 -3.43 32.27 -1.04
CA THR A 407 -3.72 32.25 -2.47
C THR A 407 -5.13 32.80 -2.73
N ALA A 408 -5.74 32.50 -3.87
CA ALA A 408 -7.03 33.07 -4.23
C ALA A 408 -8.09 31.98 -4.21
N ASP A 409 -8.99 32.06 -3.22
CA ASP A 409 -9.96 31.03 -2.87
C ASP A 409 -10.76 30.55 -4.10
N GLY A 410 -10.96 29.24 -4.20
CA GLY A 410 -11.64 28.60 -5.33
C GLY A 410 -12.60 27.49 -4.91
N ALA A 411 -13.54 27.16 -5.79
CA ALA A 411 -14.56 26.15 -5.49
C ALA A 411 -13.98 24.72 -5.44
N GLY A 412 -14.63 23.85 -4.66
CA GLY A 412 -14.32 22.42 -4.53
C GLY A 412 -15.53 21.52 -4.75
N GLU A 413 -15.28 20.24 -5.03
CA GLU A 413 -16.30 19.21 -5.19
C GLU A 413 -15.77 17.83 -4.79
N MET A 414 -16.58 17.06 -4.07
CA MET A 414 -16.43 15.62 -3.84
C MET A 414 -17.69 14.92 -4.38
N ARG A 415 -17.51 13.95 -5.27
CA ARG A 415 -18.56 13.10 -5.85
C ARG A 415 -18.41 11.68 -5.31
N VAL A 416 -19.51 11.06 -4.89
CA VAL A 416 -19.52 9.68 -4.38
C VAL A 416 -20.63 8.88 -5.08
N ASP A 417 -20.22 7.89 -5.86
CA ASP A 417 -21.10 6.94 -6.58
C ASP A 417 -21.79 6.03 -5.57
N TRP A 418 -21.02 5.38 -4.69
CA TRP A 418 -21.54 4.57 -3.59
C TRP A 418 -20.58 4.49 -2.39
N VAL A 419 -21.16 4.18 -1.23
CA VAL A 419 -20.50 3.78 0.02
C VAL A 419 -20.99 2.38 0.34
N ARG A 420 -20.10 1.41 0.52
CA ARG A 420 -20.44 0.02 0.86
C ARG A 420 -19.63 -0.43 2.06
N VAL A 421 -20.30 -1.10 3.00
CA VAL A 421 -19.69 -1.74 4.16
C VAL A 421 -19.86 -3.25 4.02
N TYR A 422 -18.80 -4.00 4.29
CA TYR A 422 -18.76 -5.46 4.24
C TYR A 422 -18.32 -6.02 5.59
N ASN A 423 -18.61 -7.30 5.82
CA ASN A 423 -18.08 -8.01 6.96
C ASN A 423 -16.57 -8.24 6.81
N ALA A 424 -15.84 -8.08 7.91
CA ALA A 424 -14.54 -8.73 8.06
C ALA A 424 -14.72 -10.27 7.98
N PRO A 425 -13.67 -11.06 7.70
CA PRO A 425 -13.77 -12.50 7.76
C PRO A 425 -14.24 -12.92 9.16
N ALA A 426 -15.24 -13.78 9.24
CA ALA A 426 -15.66 -14.32 10.54
C ALA A 426 -14.44 -14.99 11.20
N PRO A 427 -14.12 -14.68 12.47
CA PRO A 427 -13.11 -15.44 13.19
C PRO A 427 -13.58 -16.90 13.23
N THR A 428 -12.81 -17.80 12.64
CA THR A 428 -13.19 -19.22 12.50
C THR A 428 -13.54 -19.77 13.88
N PRO A 429 -14.78 -20.26 14.11
CA PRO A 429 -15.16 -20.76 15.42
C PRO A 429 -14.26 -21.94 15.80
N SER A 430 -13.62 -21.85 16.97
CA SER A 430 -12.90 -22.98 17.52
C SER A 430 -13.88 -24.13 17.79
N PRO A 431 -13.65 -25.36 17.29
CA PRO A 431 -14.53 -26.48 17.56
C PRO A 431 -14.61 -26.76 19.07
N ALA A 432 -15.82 -26.83 19.62
CA ALA A 432 -16.02 -27.22 21.01
C ALA A 432 -15.51 -28.66 21.24
N PRO A 433 -14.87 -28.97 22.38
CA PRO A 433 -14.21 -30.25 22.58
C PRO A 433 -15.23 -31.38 22.87
N THR A 434 -15.19 -32.44 22.07
CA THR A 434 -15.81 -33.73 22.38
C THR A 434 -14.76 -34.84 22.46
N SER A 435 -14.98 -35.79 23.38
CA SER A 435 -14.05 -36.85 23.76
C SER A 435 -13.79 -37.90 22.66
N PRO A 436 -12.74 -38.74 22.78
CA PRO A 436 -11.95 -39.18 21.64
C PRO A 436 -12.46 -40.45 20.93
N ALA A 437 -12.21 -40.49 19.62
CA ALA A 437 -12.23 -41.69 18.78
C ALA A 437 -10.85 -41.86 18.10
N PRO A 438 -10.46 -43.06 17.66
CA PRO A 438 -9.05 -43.47 17.67
C PRO A 438 -8.19 -42.88 16.57
N THR A 439 -6.90 -42.74 16.90
CA THR A 439 -5.78 -42.28 16.06
C THR A 439 -5.75 -42.93 14.67
N PRO A 440 -5.74 -42.15 13.58
CA PRO A 440 -5.26 -42.64 12.29
C PRO A 440 -3.73 -42.74 12.32
N THR A 441 -3.20 -43.89 11.92
CA THR A 441 -1.76 -44.15 11.80
C THR A 441 -1.07 -43.11 10.90
N PRO A 442 0.14 -42.63 11.23
CA PRO A 442 0.80 -41.60 10.43
C PRO A 442 1.15 -42.09 9.02
N THR A 443 0.71 -41.35 8.00
CA THR A 443 1.20 -41.52 6.63
C THR A 443 2.53 -40.77 6.50
N THR A 444 3.64 -41.48 6.32
CA THR A 444 4.98 -40.90 6.22
C THR A 444 5.11 -39.95 5.01
N PRO A 445 5.50 -38.67 5.19
CA PRO A 445 5.89 -37.79 4.09
C PRO A 445 7.30 -38.13 3.57
N PRO A 446 7.59 -37.99 2.26
CA PRO A 446 8.92 -38.29 1.72
C PRO A 446 9.88 -37.08 1.79
N THR A 447 10.99 -37.27 2.50
CA THR A 447 12.30 -36.59 2.38
C THR A 447 12.32 -35.05 2.27
N GLY A 448 12.58 -34.39 3.39
CA GLY A 448 12.85 -32.96 3.53
C GLY A 448 13.12 -32.59 5.00
N ASP A 449 13.96 -33.39 5.66
CA ASP A 449 13.76 -33.75 7.08
C ASP A 449 14.28 -32.73 8.11
N SER A 450 15.10 -31.77 7.68
CA SER A 450 15.68 -30.71 8.52
C SER A 450 15.84 -29.39 7.77
N PHE A 451 15.92 -28.30 8.54
CA PHE A 451 16.43 -27.00 8.10
C PHE A 451 17.80 -26.78 8.76
N ASP A 452 18.84 -26.66 7.94
CA ASP A 452 20.24 -26.64 8.37
C ASP A 452 20.86 -25.26 8.09
N PHE A 453 21.33 -24.56 9.13
CA PHE A 453 21.87 -23.21 8.99
C PHE A 453 23.10 -22.94 9.85
N ALA A 454 23.90 -21.96 9.42
CA ALA A 454 24.92 -21.33 10.26
C ALA A 454 24.39 -20.02 10.84
N ALA A 455 24.82 -19.65 12.04
CA ALA A 455 24.49 -18.37 12.66
C ALA A 455 25.69 -17.74 13.39
N ALA A 456 25.81 -16.42 13.28
CA ALA A 456 26.79 -15.58 13.97
C ALA A 456 26.34 -14.12 14.01
N GLY A 457 26.65 -13.41 15.08
CA GLY A 457 26.61 -11.95 15.16
C GLY A 457 28.02 -11.37 15.33
N ASP A 458 28.11 -10.05 15.35
CA ASP A 458 29.32 -9.31 15.74
C ASP A 458 30.51 -9.60 14.79
N MET A 459 30.26 -9.33 13.51
CA MET A 459 30.94 -9.95 12.37
C MET A 459 32.20 -9.22 11.91
N ASN A 460 32.08 -8.09 11.20
CA ASN A 460 33.23 -7.50 10.52
C ASN A 460 33.75 -6.23 11.23
N PRO A 461 34.99 -6.22 11.74
CA PRO A 461 35.60 -5.00 12.29
C PRO A 461 35.77 -3.90 11.22
N SER A 462 35.90 -2.65 11.67
CA SER A 462 36.20 -1.50 10.82
C SER A 462 37.44 -1.76 9.95
N GLY A 463 37.30 -1.59 8.64
CA GLY A 463 38.37 -1.74 7.64
C GLY A 463 38.84 -3.17 7.36
N VAL A 464 38.27 -4.20 8.00
CA VAL A 464 38.71 -5.58 7.80
C VAL A 464 38.20 -6.14 6.48
N THR A 465 39.14 -6.46 5.61
CA THR A 465 38.89 -7.08 4.28
C THR A 465 39.81 -8.28 3.99
N ASP A 466 40.72 -8.64 4.91
CA ASP A 466 41.60 -9.79 4.77
C ASP A 466 40.82 -11.10 5.00
N PRO A 467 40.76 -12.03 4.03
CA PRO A 467 40.10 -13.32 4.20
C PRO A 467 40.77 -14.21 5.27
N ASN A 468 41.99 -13.91 5.72
CA ASN A 468 42.69 -14.63 6.79
C ASN A 468 42.44 -14.08 8.19
N SER A 469 41.75 -12.94 8.31
CA SER A 469 41.26 -12.41 9.58
C SER A 469 40.25 -13.39 10.22
N PRO A 470 39.93 -13.27 11.53
CA PRO A 470 38.87 -14.08 12.15
C PRO A 470 37.53 -13.96 11.42
N SER A 471 37.13 -12.74 11.06
CA SER A 471 35.94 -12.45 10.23
C SER A 471 35.98 -13.18 8.87
N GLY A 472 37.06 -13.01 8.12
CA GLY A 472 37.22 -13.61 6.79
C GLY A 472 37.23 -15.14 6.81
N LYS A 473 37.88 -15.75 7.81
CA LYS A 473 37.89 -17.20 8.02
C LYS A 473 36.51 -17.74 8.38
N ASN A 474 35.73 -16.99 9.15
CA ASN A 474 34.38 -17.38 9.52
C ASN A 474 33.46 -17.39 8.31
N ALA A 475 33.45 -16.28 7.56
CA ALA A 475 32.69 -16.15 6.32
C ALA A 475 33.10 -17.22 5.28
N ALA A 476 34.39 -17.54 5.16
CA ALA A 476 34.89 -18.59 4.28
C ALA A 476 34.41 -19.99 4.70
N SER A 477 34.37 -20.29 6.00
CA SER A 477 33.88 -21.58 6.52
C SER A 477 32.38 -21.77 6.31
N ILE A 478 31.59 -20.69 6.46
CA ILE A 478 30.15 -20.68 6.18
C ILE A 478 29.90 -20.82 4.66
N ARG A 479 30.57 -20.02 3.83
CA ARG A 479 30.48 -20.09 2.36
C ARG A 479 30.80 -21.48 1.82
N ALA A 480 31.82 -22.15 2.35
CA ALA A 480 32.17 -23.50 1.92
C ALA A 480 31.01 -24.48 2.14
N ALA A 481 30.38 -24.45 3.32
CA ALA A 481 29.26 -25.32 3.67
C ALA A 481 27.95 -24.97 2.92
N LEU A 482 27.68 -23.69 2.68
CA LEU A 482 26.58 -23.25 1.81
C LEU A 482 26.79 -23.64 0.33
N GLY A 483 28.05 -23.80 -0.09
CA GLY A 483 28.44 -24.25 -1.44
C GLY A 483 28.42 -25.77 -1.63
N THR A 484 28.63 -26.54 -0.57
CA THR A 484 28.48 -28.01 -0.56
C THR A 484 27.06 -28.48 -0.23
N ALA A 485 26.13 -27.55 0.04
CA ALA A 485 24.79 -27.82 0.55
C ALA A 485 24.77 -28.61 1.89
N GLU A 486 25.82 -28.45 2.71
CA GLU A 486 25.81 -28.81 4.14
C GLU A 486 24.92 -27.86 4.96
N LEU A 487 24.56 -26.70 4.40
CA LEU A 487 23.71 -25.68 4.99
C LEU A 487 22.78 -25.11 3.90
N ASP A 488 21.54 -24.87 4.27
CA ASP A 488 20.53 -24.15 3.47
C ASP A 488 20.81 -22.64 3.49
N ASN A 489 20.99 -22.09 4.69
CA ASN A 489 20.98 -20.64 4.94
C ASN A 489 22.03 -20.19 5.97
N PHE A 490 22.27 -18.88 6.00
CA PHE A 490 22.98 -18.18 7.07
C PHE A 490 22.00 -17.26 7.83
N ILE A 491 22.18 -17.14 9.15
CA ILE A 491 21.46 -16.23 10.03
C ILE A 491 22.45 -15.25 10.65
N GLY A 492 22.43 -13.99 10.20
CA GLY A 492 23.20 -12.90 10.81
C GLY A 492 22.47 -12.32 12.01
N ILE A 493 23.09 -12.40 13.19
CA ILE A 493 22.47 -12.01 14.48
C ILE A 493 22.92 -10.59 14.90
N GLY A 494 22.81 -9.64 13.97
CA GLY A 494 23.22 -8.24 14.16
C GLY A 494 24.72 -7.99 14.22
N ASP A 495 25.08 -6.71 14.24
CA ASP A 495 26.42 -6.15 14.25
C ASP A 495 27.26 -6.64 13.05
N PHE A 496 26.80 -6.28 11.85
CA PHE A 496 27.37 -6.72 10.57
C PHE A 496 28.70 -6.03 10.27
N GLN A 497 28.73 -4.69 10.27
CA GLN A 497 29.91 -3.90 9.90
C GLN A 497 30.20 -2.82 10.94
N TYR A 498 31.25 -3.01 11.72
CA TYR A 498 31.71 -2.00 12.68
C TYR A 498 32.36 -0.80 11.97
N SER A 499 32.32 0.39 12.55
CA SER A 499 31.63 0.76 13.80
C SER A 499 30.21 1.28 13.59
N ILE A 500 29.78 1.49 12.34
CA ILE A 500 28.56 2.24 11.99
C ILE A 500 27.77 1.61 10.83
N GLY A 501 28.39 0.78 9.98
CA GLY A 501 27.72 0.11 8.85
C GLY A 501 27.05 1.06 7.84
N THR A 502 27.79 1.49 6.81
CA THR A 502 27.25 2.43 5.80
C THR A 502 27.35 1.95 4.36
N CYS A 503 26.45 2.42 3.50
CA CYS A 503 26.50 2.28 2.04
C CYS A 503 27.54 3.21 1.38
N GLY A 504 28.19 4.08 2.17
CA GLY A 504 29.20 5.04 1.72
C GLY A 504 30.58 4.42 1.47
N THR A 505 31.62 5.26 1.53
CA THR A 505 33.02 4.85 1.39
C THR A 505 33.76 4.89 2.74
N GLY A 506 34.90 4.19 2.82
CA GLY A 506 35.75 4.16 4.02
C GLY A 506 35.66 2.85 4.79
N ASN A 507 36.27 2.84 5.99
CA ASN A 507 36.50 1.61 6.76
C ASN A 507 35.21 0.93 7.25
N ASP A 508 34.18 1.71 7.53
CA ASP A 508 32.89 1.24 8.07
C ASP A 508 31.85 0.96 6.96
N SER A 509 32.29 0.93 5.69
CA SER A 509 31.39 0.67 4.57
C SER A 509 31.03 -0.82 4.42
N TYR A 510 29.80 -1.11 4.00
CA TYR A 510 29.39 -2.46 3.61
C TYR A 510 30.21 -3.01 2.44
N ALA A 511 30.93 -2.17 1.68
CA ALA A 511 31.91 -2.62 0.67
C ALA A 511 33.12 -3.36 1.26
N ASN A 512 33.40 -3.23 2.57
CA ASN A 512 34.38 -4.03 3.28
C ASN A 512 33.78 -5.34 3.80
N TYR A 513 32.57 -5.29 4.34
CA TYR A 513 31.77 -6.46 4.74
C TYR A 513 31.55 -7.43 3.57
N ASP A 514 31.09 -6.91 2.43
CA ASP A 514 30.69 -7.65 1.23
C ASP A 514 31.82 -8.54 0.68
N ARG A 515 33.08 -8.06 0.74
CA ARG A 515 34.29 -8.82 0.34
C ARG A 515 34.46 -10.15 1.07
N ASN A 516 34.06 -10.22 2.33
CA ASN A 516 34.15 -11.42 3.15
C ASN A 516 32.83 -12.21 3.14
N TRP A 517 31.72 -11.51 3.40
CA TRP A 517 30.41 -12.09 3.72
C TRP A 517 29.35 -11.95 2.61
N GLY A 518 29.46 -10.96 1.72
CA GLY A 518 28.44 -10.63 0.72
C GLY A 518 28.21 -11.72 -0.34
N SER A 519 29.21 -12.57 -0.57
CA SER A 519 29.20 -13.71 -1.50
C SER A 519 28.08 -14.75 -1.29
N PHE A 520 27.36 -14.71 -0.17
CA PHE A 520 26.21 -15.58 0.14
C PHE A 520 25.03 -14.78 0.73
N LYS A 521 24.94 -13.48 0.42
CA LYS A 521 23.87 -12.59 0.89
C LYS A 521 22.48 -13.12 0.51
N ASP A 522 22.34 -13.68 -0.68
CA ASP A 522 21.15 -14.39 -1.19
C ASP A 522 20.68 -15.56 -0.32
N LYS A 523 21.55 -16.13 0.51
CA LYS A 523 21.22 -17.16 1.51
C LYS A 523 21.10 -16.61 2.95
N THR A 524 21.18 -15.30 3.16
CA THR A 524 21.21 -14.66 4.48
C THR A 524 19.83 -14.17 4.94
N PHE A 525 19.41 -14.66 6.11
CA PHE A 525 18.42 -14.00 6.96
C PHE A 525 19.13 -13.18 8.04
N TRP A 526 18.49 -12.14 8.57
CA TRP A 526 19.15 -11.17 9.43
C TRP A 526 18.22 -10.47 10.43
N THR A 527 18.78 -9.97 11.52
CA THR A 527 18.14 -8.98 12.40
C THR A 527 19.18 -7.94 12.81
N ALA A 528 18.78 -6.70 13.08
CA ALA A 528 19.70 -5.60 13.34
C ALA A 528 20.10 -5.49 14.83
N GLY A 529 21.38 -5.19 15.07
CA GLY A 529 21.90 -4.70 16.34
C GLY A 529 21.86 -3.17 16.42
N PRO A 530 21.70 -2.58 17.63
CA PRO A 530 21.72 -1.14 17.78
C PRO A 530 23.12 -0.57 17.48
N ASN A 531 23.15 0.67 16.98
CA ASN A 531 24.33 1.50 16.69
C ASN A 531 25.19 1.03 15.51
N HIS A 532 25.51 -0.26 15.42
CA HIS A 532 26.42 -0.79 14.40
C HIS A 532 25.72 -1.12 13.08
N ASP A 533 24.44 -1.46 13.14
CA ASP A 533 23.60 -1.68 11.97
C ASP A 533 22.58 -0.56 11.76
N VAL A 534 21.95 -0.10 12.85
CA VAL A 534 20.92 0.93 12.80
C VAL A 534 20.97 1.89 14.00
N GLU A 535 20.90 3.18 13.71
CA GLU A 535 20.63 4.30 14.61
C GLU A 535 19.95 5.42 13.79
N PRO A 536 18.65 5.73 14.05
CA PRO A 536 17.89 6.69 13.25
C PRO A 536 18.58 8.06 13.12
N GLY A 537 18.74 8.52 11.88
CA GLY A 537 19.42 9.78 11.56
C GLY A 537 20.96 9.74 11.59
N ARG A 538 21.57 8.57 11.85
CA ARG A 538 23.03 8.36 11.84
C ARG A 538 23.45 7.27 10.85
N ASN A 539 22.79 6.12 10.90
CA ASN A 539 23.02 4.99 10.01
C ASN A 539 21.79 4.09 9.95
N ASP A 540 21.31 3.84 8.74
CA ASP A 540 20.13 3.05 8.40
C ASP A 540 20.37 2.28 7.09
N ASP A 541 21.62 1.89 6.85
CA ASP A 541 22.08 1.33 5.57
C ASP A 541 22.06 -0.20 5.53
N LEU A 542 21.81 -0.90 6.65
CA LEU A 542 21.78 -2.38 6.68
C LEU A 542 20.68 -2.93 5.79
N ASP A 543 19.45 -2.45 5.93
CA ASP A 543 18.30 -2.91 5.14
C ASP A 543 18.47 -2.59 3.65
N ARG A 544 19.00 -1.40 3.33
CA ARG A 544 19.39 -1.02 1.96
C ARG A 544 20.44 -1.96 1.38
N TYR A 545 21.47 -2.32 2.13
CA TYR A 545 22.45 -3.31 1.70
C TYR A 545 21.81 -4.70 1.52
N MET A 546 20.94 -5.11 2.44
CA MET A 546 20.25 -6.40 2.42
C MET A 546 19.19 -6.51 1.31
N ASP A 547 18.59 -5.40 0.87
CA ASP A 547 17.67 -5.36 -0.26
C ASP A 547 18.36 -5.10 -1.62
N GLY A 548 19.69 -5.03 -1.64
CA GLY A 548 20.48 -4.86 -2.86
C GLY A 548 20.49 -3.43 -3.41
N GLN A 549 20.22 -2.42 -2.57
CA GLN A 549 20.14 -1.02 -2.95
C GLN A 549 21.47 -0.26 -2.81
N CYS A 550 22.53 -0.91 -2.30
CA CYS A 550 23.89 -0.39 -2.30
C CYS A 550 24.94 -1.51 -2.26
N VAL A 551 26.18 -1.18 -2.66
CA VAL A 551 27.37 -2.07 -2.77
C VAL A 551 27.23 -3.20 -3.79
N SER A 552 26.18 -4.02 -3.68
CA SER A 552 25.87 -5.17 -4.53
C SER A 552 24.36 -5.28 -4.71
N THR A 553 23.91 -5.46 -5.95
CA THR A 553 22.48 -5.59 -6.33
C THR A 553 21.84 -6.92 -5.94
N SER A 554 22.62 -7.89 -5.45
CA SER A 554 22.06 -9.11 -4.87
C SER A 554 21.15 -8.78 -3.69
N LYS A 555 19.97 -9.39 -3.64
CA LYS A 555 19.06 -9.30 -2.49
C LYS A 555 19.38 -10.39 -1.46
N SER A 556 19.00 -10.16 -0.22
CA SER A 556 19.08 -11.13 0.86
C SER A 556 18.04 -12.25 0.74
N ALA A 557 18.19 -13.33 1.52
CA ALA A 557 17.12 -14.33 1.63
C ALA A 557 15.86 -13.70 2.24
N THR A 558 16.01 -12.79 3.22
CA THR A 558 14.89 -12.03 3.79
C THR A 558 14.05 -11.32 2.72
N SER A 559 14.69 -10.66 1.75
CA SER A 559 13.99 -9.95 0.67
C SER A 559 13.33 -10.86 -0.36
N THR A 560 13.68 -12.15 -0.42
CA THR A 560 13.25 -13.05 -1.51
C THR A 560 12.50 -14.31 -1.05
N ASP A 561 12.52 -14.65 0.24
CA ASP A 561 11.86 -15.84 0.76
C ASP A 561 10.32 -15.71 0.73
N PRO A 562 9.61 -16.61 0.03
CA PRO A 562 8.16 -16.51 -0.15
C PRO A 562 7.37 -16.90 1.10
N THR A 563 8.03 -17.43 2.15
CA THR A 563 7.40 -17.76 3.43
C THR A 563 7.50 -16.62 4.45
N ARG A 564 8.17 -15.50 4.08
CA ARG A 564 8.30 -14.35 4.98
C ARG A 564 6.94 -13.78 5.34
N GLN A 565 6.74 -13.61 6.65
CA GLN A 565 5.56 -13.10 7.33
C GLN A 565 5.98 -11.92 8.22
N GLY A 566 5.02 -11.13 8.68
CA GLY A 566 5.26 -9.88 9.43
C GLY A 566 4.84 -8.63 8.65
N PRO A 567 5.04 -7.42 9.22
CA PRO A 567 4.40 -6.19 8.76
C PRO A 567 4.76 -5.81 7.32
N ASN A 568 5.98 -6.13 6.87
CA ASN A 568 6.51 -5.80 5.55
C ASN A 568 6.67 -7.03 4.62
N ALA A 569 5.92 -8.11 4.85
CA ALA A 569 5.99 -9.32 4.02
C ALA A 569 5.74 -9.02 2.53
N GLY A 570 6.67 -9.41 1.65
CA GLY A 570 6.62 -9.09 0.22
C GLY A 570 7.12 -7.69 -0.17
N ALA A 571 7.44 -6.82 0.80
CA ALA A 571 8.00 -5.49 0.61
C ALA A 571 9.44 -5.38 1.16
N PHE A 572 10.01 -4.16 1.11
CA PHE A 572 11.31 -3.84 1.73
C PHE A 572 11.31 -4.14 3.24
N GLN A 573 12.37 -4.77 3.75
CA GLN A 573 12.48 -5.10 5.18
C GLN A 573 13.26 -4.02 5.93
N ASP A 574 12.56 -3.10 6.58
CA ASP A 574 13.10 -2.12 7.52
C ASP A 574 13.88 -2.80 8.67
N ALA A 575 15.03 -2.23 9.05
CA ALA A 575 15.93 -2.78 10.07
C ALA A 575 15.40 -2.72 11.51
N LEU A 576 14.40 -1.88 11.79
CA LEU A 576 13.73 -1.76 13.09
C LEU A 576 12.37 -2.49 13.12
N GLU A 577 12.00 -3.21 12.06
CA GLU A 577 10.77 -3.99 12.00
C GLU A 577 11.04 -5.50 12.12
N TRP A 578 10.13 -6.22 12.78
CA TRP A 578 10.23 -7.68 12.89
C TRP A 578 9.76 -8.39 11.61
N TYR A 579 10.16 -9.65 11.45
CA TYR A 579 9.56 -10.56 10.47
C TYR A 579 9.72 -12.01 10.92
N SER A 580 8.99 -12.94 10.32
CA SER A 580 9.16 -14.37 10.55
C SER A 580 9.19 -15.15 9.24
N ILE A 581 9.70 -16.39 9.24
CA ILE A 581 9.72 -17.31 8.09
C ILE A 581 9.28 -18.71 8.52
N ASP A 582 8.77 -19.51 7.58
CA ASP A 582 8.48 -20.93 7.80
C ASP A 582 9.49 -21.82 7.05
N LYS A 583 10.20 -22.68 7.78
CA LYS A 583 11.14 -23.67 7.24
C LYS A 583 10.70 -25.07 7.68
N GLY A 584 10.01 -25.78 6.78
CA GLY A 584 9.35 -27.04 7.09
C GLY A 584 8.31 -26.87 8.21
N ASN A 585 8.46 -27.63 9.29
CA ASN A 585 7.62 -27.50 10.50
C ASN A 585 8.11 -26.45 11.51
N TRP A 586 9.18 -25.71 11.21
CA TRP A 586 9.65 -24.62 12.05
C TRP A 586 9.15 -23.27 11.58
N HIS A 587 8.81 -22.43 12.55
CA HIS A 587 8.53 -21.02 12.40
C HIS A 587 9.62 -20.24 13.13
N ILE A 588 10.28 -19.32 12.44
CA ILE A 588 11.46 -18.61 12.94
C ILE A 588 11.19 -17.12 12.89
N LEU A 589 11.08 -16.50 14.06
CA LEU A 589 10.86 -15.06 14.24
C LEU A 589 12.19 -14.31 14.36
N PHE A 590 12.28 -13.13 13.77
CA PHE A 590 13.43 -12.23 13.79
C PHE A 590 12.98 -10.89 14.40
N ALA A 591 13.48 -10.56 15.59
CA ALA A 591 13.01 -9.45 16.41
C ALA A 591 14.14 -8.43 16.71
N PRO A 592 14.07 -7.18 16.19
CA PRO A 592 15.15 -6.21 16.31
C PRO A 592 15.15 -5.53 17.68
N THR A 593 16.00 -6.01 18.61
CA THR A 593 16.14 -5.38 19.94
C THR A 593 16.65 -3.95 19.89
N ALA A 594 17.29 -3.54 18.79
CA ALA A 594 17.65 -2.15 18.51
C ALA A 594 16.48 -1.18 18.75
N LEU A 595 15.24 -1.61 18.48
CA LEU A 595 14.05 -0.82 18.70
C LEU A 595 13.86 -0.41 20.17
N PHE A 596 14.19 -1.24 21.16
CA PHE A 596 14.10 -0.85 22.59
C PHE A 596 15.01 0.33 22.97
N ARG A 597 16.05 0.61 22.16
CA ARG A 597 16.96 1.73 22.38
C ARG A 597 16.47 3.03 21.75
N TYR A 598 15.81 2.95 20.59
CA TYR A 598 15.41 4.13 19.81
C TYR A 598 13.92 4.48 19.93
N ASP A 599 13.06 3.48 20.15
CA ASP A 599 11.64 3.63 20.42
C ASP A 599 11.15 2.50 21.34
N ALA A 600 11.41 2.66 22.64
CA ALA A 600 10.96 1.71 23.66
C ALA A 600 9.43 1.56 23.71
N THR A 601 8.67 2.55 23.24
CA THR A 601 7.20 2.49 23.18
C THR A 601 6.76 1.54 22.07
N ARG A 602 7.30 1.66 20.86
CA ARG A 602 7.05 0.71 19.76
C ARG A 602 7.61 -0.67 20.07
N ALA A 603 8.76 -0.80 20.76
CA ALA A 603 9.26 -2.10 21.21
C ALA A 603 8.32 -2.81 22.20
N ASN A 604 7.75 -2.05 23.15
CA ASN A 604 6.74 -2.56 24.06
C ASN A 604 5.45 -2.94 23.32
N ALA A 605 4.97 -2.13 22.37
CA ALA A 605 3.81 -2.45 21.53
C ALA A 605 4.04 -3.68 20.64
N MET A 606 5.25 -3.82 20.08
CA MET A 606 5.68 -4.96 19.26
C MET A 606 5.54 -6.29 20.01
N THR A 607 5.66 -6.30 21.35
CA THR A 607 5.39 -7.49 22.19
C THR A 607 4.07 -8.18 21.83
N ALA A 608 3.00 -7.42 21.60
CA ALA A 608 1.69 -7.97 21.23
C ALA A 608 1.65 -8.53 19.80
N GLN A 609 2.48 -7.98 18.90
CA GLN A 609 2.62 -8.48 17.54
C GLN A 609 3.39 -9.81 17.53
N LEU A 610 4.50 -9.90 18.28
CA LEU A 610 5.26 -11.14 18.47
C LEU A 610 4.40 -12.23 19.14
N ASP A 611 3.52 -11.83 20.07
CA ASP A 611 2.56 -12.71 20.74
C ASP A 611 1.54 -13.29 19.75
N ALA A 612 0.94 -12.45 18.90
CA ALA A 612 0.03 -12.90 17.86
C ALA A 612 0.71 -13.78 16.79
N ASP A 613 1.96 -13.47 16.46
CA ASP A 613 2.75 -14.21 15.47
C ASP A 613 3.05 -15.64 15.91
N LEU A 614 3.66 -15.76 17.09
CA LEU A 614 3.98 -17.05 17.70
C LEU A 614 2.72 -17.84 18.08
N ALA A 615 1.62 -17.18 18.46
CA ALA A 615 0.32 -17.81 18.66
C ALA A 615 -0.21 -18.46 17.37
N ARG A 616 -0.15 -17.73 16.23
CA ARG A 616 -0.58 -18.24 14.91
C ARG A 616 0.24 -19.45 14.49
N ALA A 617 1.57 -19.35 14.59
CA ALA A 617 2.47 -20.44 14.24
C ALA A 617 2.25 -21.69 15.12
N LYS A 618 2.10 -21.50 16.42
CA LYS A 618 1.77 -22.58 17.37
C LYS A 618 0.43 -23.25 17.07
N ALA A 619 -0.59 -22.47 16.75
CA ALA A 619 -1.91 -22.99 16.36
C ALA A 619 -1.86 -23.79 15.05
N ALA A 620 -0.94 -23.44 14.14
CA ALA A 620 -0.63 -24.19 12.93
C ALA A 620 0.27 -25.43 13.18
N GLY A 621 0.56 -25.77 14.43
CA GLY A 621 1.38 -26.93 14.80
C GLY A 621 2.88 -26.76 14.58
N LYS A 622 3.37 -25.52 14.37
CA LYS A 622 4.80 -25.25 14.14
C LYS A 622 5.61 -25.32 15.44
N HIS A 623 6.85 -25.77 15.31
CA HIS A 623 7.90 -25.58 16.32
C HIS A 623 8.48 -24.17 16.19
N LEU A 624 8.80 -23.53 17.31
CA LEU A 624 9.09 -22.10 17.33
C LEU A 624 10.55 -21.82 17.71
N ALA A 625 11.20 -20.96 16.93
CA ALA A 625 12.52 -20.39 17.23
C ALA A 625 12.48 -18.85 17.10
N VAL A 626 13.37 -18.16 17.80
CA VAL A 626 13.50 -16.69 17.71
C VAL A 626 14.97 -16.27 17.59
N VAL A 627 15.22 -15.28 16.75
CA VAL A 627 16.50 -14.60 16.53
C VAL A 627 16.33 -13.14 16.95
N TYR A 628 17.21 -12.64 17.81
CA TYR A 628 17.20 -11.25 18.29
C TYR A 628 18.61 -10.83 18.69
N HIS A 629 18.98 -9.55 18.70
CA HIS A 629 20.39 -9.19 18.92
C HIS A 629 20.80 -9.18 20.41
N ASP A 630 20.18 -8.37 21.26
CA ASP A 630 20.65 -8.12 22.63
C ASP A 630 20.15 -9.18 23.64
N PRO A 631 21.03 -10.03 24.21
CA PRO A 631 20.62 -11.26 24.89
C PRO A 631 20.02 -11.08 26.29
N TYR A 632 19.00 -11.88 26.59
CA TYR A 632 18.38 -11.94 27.93
C TYR A 632 19.00 -12.98 28.86
N PHE A 633 19.30 -14.20 28.38
CA PHE A 633 19.95 -15.24 29.19
C PHE A 633 21.45 -15.30 28.89
N THR A 634 22.22 -14.46 29.59
CA THR A 634 23.65 -14.25 29.35
C THR A 634 24.43 -13.92 30.63
N SER A 635 25.72 -14.21 30.63
CA SER A 635 26.68 -13.66 31.59
C SER A 635 26.94 -12.17 31.32
N ASN A 636 27.45 -11.46 32.34
CA ASN A 636 27.97 -10.11 32.14
C ASN A 636 29.39 -10.16 31.57
N THR A 637 29.78 -9.09 30.89
CA THR A 637 31.17 -8.79 30.49
C THR A 637 31.61 -7.46 31.11
N SER A 638 32.71 -6.86 30.62
CA SER A 638 33.12 -5.50 30.97
C SER A 638 32.27 -4.40 30.32
N SER A 639 31.45 -4.75 29.33
CA SER A 639 30.82 -3.77 28.42
C SER A 639 29.33 -4.01 28.24
N HIS A 640 28.87 -5.25 28.35
CA HIS A 640 27.45 -5.62 28.22
C HIS A 640 27.02 -6.45 29.44
N THR A 641 25.74 -6.33 29.77
CA THR A 641 25.05 -7.12 30.78
C THR A 641 23.77 -7.69 30.17
N ARG A 642 23.03 -8.50 30.93
CA ARG A 642 21.68 -8.94 30.57
C ARG A 642 20.80 -7.79 30.08
N PHE A 643 20.23 -7.92 28.88
CA PHE A 643 19.34 -6.92 28.31
C PHE A 643 17.92 -7.00 28.89
N SER A 644 17.75 -6.48 30.12
CA SER A 644 16.53 -6.65 30.91
C SER A 644 15.26 -6.09 30.26
N GLN A 645 15.39 -5.10 29.37
CA GLN A 645 14.27 -4.49 28.64
C GLN A 645 13.50 -5.50 27.76
N ALA A 646 14.15 -6.55 27.26
CA ALA A 646 13.50 -7.58 26.44
C ALA A 646 12.59 -8.55 27.24
N LYS A 647 12.45 -8.40 28.56
CA LYS A 647 11.61 -9.30 29.39
C LYS A 647 10.17 -9.49 28.85
N PRO A 648 9.44 -8.46 28.39
CA PRO A 648 8.10 -8.65 27.82
C PRO A 648 8.10 -9.63 26.63
N TRP A 649 9.13 -9.59 25.78
CA TRP A 649 9.29 -10.53 24.66
C TRP A 649 9.62 -11.94 25.17
N ILE A 650 10.48 -12.07 26.18
CA ILE A 650 10.81 -13.36 26.80
C ILE A 650 9.59 -14.01 27.48
N ASP A 651 8.71 -13.22 28.09
CA ASP A 651 7.44 -13.70 28.64
C ASP A 651 6.51 -14.23 27.54
N VAL A 652 6.47 -13.59 26.37
CA VAL A 652 5.76 -14.06 25.18
C VAL A 652 6.41 -15.33 24.60
N PHE A 653 7.72 -15.39 24.50
CA PHE A 653 8.44 -16.56 23.99
C PHE A 653 8.20 -17.78 24.88
N TRP A 654 8.20 -17.57 26.20
CA TRP A 654 7.85 -18.60 27.18
C TRP A 654 6.36 -19.01 27.08
N LYS A 655 5.42 -18.06 27.02
CA LYS A 655 3.98 -18.32 26.82
C LYS A 655 3.73 -19.26 25.63
N HIS A 656 4.46 -19.04 24.53
CA HIS A 656 4.32 -19.87 23.33
C HIS A 656 5.15 -21.15 23.32
N ARG A 657 6.04 -21.37 24.29
CA ARG A 657 6.99 -22.49 24.30
C ARG A 657 7.95 -22.44 23.11
N VAL A 658 8.50 -21.26 22.84
CA VAL A 658 9.68 -21.11 21.97
C VAL A 658 10.78 -22.04 22.46
N ARG A 659 11.40 -22.76 21.52
CA ARG A 659 12.32 -23.84 21.84
C ARG A 659 13.78 -23.45 21.74
N VAL A 660 14.09 -22.59 20.77
CA VAL A 660 15.44 -22.10 20.46
C VAL A 660 15.42 -20.57 20.43
N LEU A 661 16.41 -19.96 21.08
CA LEU A 661 16.69 -18.53 21.05
C LEU A 661 18.12 -18.31 20.52
N LEU A 662 18.31 -17.43 19.54
CA LEU A 662 19.62 -17.04 19.01
C LEU A 662 19.90 -15.56 19.29
N SER A 663 21.13 -15.22 19.72
CA SER A 663 21.51 -13.89 20.19
C SER A 663 22.97 -13.46 19.96
N GLY A 664 23.24 -12.16 19.96
CA GLY A 664 24.53 -11.49 19.70
C GLY A 664 24.97 -10.51 20.81
N SER A 665 25.62 -9.39 20.49
CA SER A 665 26.03 -8.27 21.38
C SER A 665 27.22 -8.52 22.35
N GLN A 666 27.40 -9.73 22.91
CA GLN A 666 28.29 -9.95 24.07
C GLN A 666 29.79 -10.13 23.75
N HIS A 667 30.15 -10.40 22.50
CA HIS A 667 31.51 -10.72 22.03
C HIS A 667 32.10 -11.99 22.67
N ASN A 668 31.30 -13.04 22.81
CA ASN A 668 31.70 -14.38 23.26
C ASN A 668 30.73 -15.43 22.70
N TYR A 669 30.78 -16.66 23.22
CA TYR A 669 29.78 -17.70 23.01
C TYR A 669 29.23 -18.18 24.35
N GLU A 670 27.91 -18.35 24.43
CA GLU A 670 27.23 -19.00 25.56
C GLU A 670 26.07 -19.89 25.09
N ARG A 671 25.79 -20.94 25.87
CA ARG A 671 24.59 -21.76 25.74
C ARG A 671 23.94 -21.96 27.10
N SER A 672 22.66 -21.68 27.20
CA SER A 672 21.89 -21.91 28.42
C SER A 672 21.47 -23.38 28.58
N CYS A 673 21.06 -23.74 29.79
CA CYS A 673 20.06 -24.80 29.95
C CYS A 673 18.76 -24.39 29.25
N PRO A 674 17.88 -25.34 28.88
CA PRO A 674 16.48 -25.03 28.67
C PRO A 674 15.94 -24.31 29.93
N VAL A 675 15.50 -23.06 29.77
CA VAL A 675 15.19 -22.11 30.85
C VAL A 675 13.77 -21.55 30.70
N ASP A 676 13.11 -21.27 31.82
CA ASP A 676 11.82 -20.58 31.87
C ASP A 676 11.96 -19.05 31.93
N ASN A 677 10.84 -18.32 32.05
CA ASN A 677 10.83 -16.87 32.22
C ASN A 677 11.14 -16.39 33.66
N ALA A 678 11.51 -17.30 34.57
CA ALA A 678 11.88 -17.07 35.96
C ALA A 678 13.34 -17.50 36.25
N ASP A 679 14.15 -17.65 35.20
CA ASP A 679 15.57 -18.00 35.21
C ASP A 679 15.90 -19.41 35.73
N GLN A 680 14.90 -20.30 35.79
CA GLN A 680 15.07 -21.67 36.26
C GLN A 680 15.29 -22.63 35.08
N CYS A 681 16.22 -23.58 35.25
CA CYS A 681 16.41 -24.65 34.28
C CYS A 681 15.25 -25.65 34.35
N VAL A 682 14.47 -25.76 33.28
CA VAL A 682 13.30 -26.66 33.18
C VAL A 682 13.37 -27.48 31.87
N PRO A 683 13.06 -28.79 31.84
CA PRO A 683 13.31 -29.64 30.67
C PRO A 683 12.65 -29.17 29.35
N ASP A 684 11.48 -28.53 29.46
CA ASP A 684 10.65 -27.97 28.38
C ASP A 684 10.90 -26.47 28.12
N GLY A 685 12.01 -25.92 28.66
CA GLY A 685 12.39 -24.51 28.57
C GLY A 685 12.84 -24.02 27.19
N MET A 686 12.94 -22.70 27.04
CA MET A 686 13.63 -22.05 25.92
C MET A 686 15.13 -22.33 26.03
N GLN A 687 15.83 -22.74 24.98
CA GLN A 687 17.30 -22.82 25.03
C GLN A 687 17.93 -21.69 24.23
N GLN A 688 18.72 -20.84 24.90
CA GLN A 688 19.43 -19.74 24.26
C GLN A 688 20.85 -20.14 23.86
N PHE A 689 21.22 -19.70 22.66
CA PHE A 689 22.56 -19.66 22.13
C PHE A 689 22.95 -18.21 21.88
N GLN A 690 24.05 -17.79 22.48
CA GLN A 690 24.68 -16.49 22.31
C GLN A 690 25.92 -16.73 21.43
N VAL A 691 26.02 -16.03 20.29
CA VAL A 691 26.98 -16.35 19.22
C VAL A 691 27.63 -15.09 18.64
N SER A 692 28.22 -14.25 19.51
CA SER A 692 28.98 -13.06 19.12
C SER A 692 30.44 -13.37 18.77
N THR A 693 30.62 -14.36 17.89
CA THR A 693 31.93 -14.90 17.52
C THR A 693 32.26 -14.66 16.05
N GLY A 694 31.50 -13.76 15.39
CA GLY A 694 31.58 -13.44 13.97
C GLY A 694 32.98 -13.04 13.52
N GLY A 695 33.59 -12.05 14.19
CA GLY A 695 34.98 -11.65 13.92
C GLY A 695 35.51 -10.45 14.71
N ILE A 696 34.69 -9.73 15.48
CA ILE A 696 35.13 -8.66 16.38
C ILE A 696 35.91 -9.18 17.60
N SER A 697 36.63 -8.33 18.31
CA SER A 697 37.41 -8.69 19.51
C SER A 697 36.55 -9.30 20.62
N LEU A 698 36.96 -10.46 21.16
CA LEU A 698 36.19 -11.17 22.19
C LEU A 698 36.36 -10.57 23.60
N ARG A 699 35.34 -10.73 24.46
CA ARG A 699 35.27 -10.16 25.82
C ARG A 699 35.12 -11.25 26.90
N ALA A 700 35.91 -11.12 27.96
CA ALA A 700 35.88 -12.03 29.11
C ALA A 700 34.61 -11.84 29.98
N PHE A 701 34.17 -12.94 30.61
CA PHE A 701 33.03 -12.97 31.52
C PHE A 701 33.35 -12.33 32.89
N THR A 702 32.40 -11.58 33.43
CA THR A 702 32.46 -10.93 34.75
C THR A 702 31.41 -11.47 35.74
N SER A 703 30.47 -12.31 35.30
CA SER A 703 29.54 -13.04 36.16
C SER A 703 29.47 -14.54 35.79
N SER A 704 28.64 -15.33 36.47
CA SER A 704 28.41 -16.75 36.16
C SER A 704 26.99 -17.18 36.54
N PRO A 705 25.95 -16.81 35.75
CA PRO A 705 24.57 -17.16 36.07
C PRO A 705 24.35 -18.68 36.04
N PRO A 706 23.49 -19.24 36.92
CA PRO A 706 23.32 -20.69 37.04
C PRO A 706 22.64 -21.34 35.81
N TYR A 707 21.93 -20.55 35.01
CA TYR A 707 21.31 -21.03 33.77
C TYR A 707 22.29 -21.16 32.59
N ILE A 708 23.53 -20.68 32.68
CA ILE A 708 24.53 -20.85 31.62
C ILE A 708 25.25 -22.19 31.81
N GLN A 709 25.05 -23.12 30.88
CA GLN A 709 25.64 -24.46 30.93
C GLN A 709 27.01 -24.54 30.25
N HIS A 710 27.22 -23.78 29.19
CA HIS A 710 28.45 -23.82 28.42
C HIS A 710 28.79 -22.41 27.91
N ARG A 711 30.06 -22.04 27.93
CA ARG A 711 30.52 -20.71 27.49
C ARG A 711 32.01 -20.65 27.25
N PHE A 712 32.46 -19.78 26.34
CA PHE A 712 33.86 -19.44 26.14
C PHE A 712 34.00 -18.07 25.45
N SER A 713 35.12 -17.40 25.68
CA SER A 713 35.39 -16.03 25.17
C SER A 713 36.76 -15.91 24.48
N ASN A 714 37.29 -17.02 23.97
CA ASN A 714 38.64 -17.10 23.38
C ASN A 714 38.66 -17.58 21.92
N THR A 715 37.50 -17.85 21.32
CA THR A 715 37.40 -18.57 20.05
C THR A 715 36.37 -17.92 19.13
N TRP A 716 36.78 -17.61 17.89
CA TRP A 716 35.90 -17.14 16.82
C TRP A 716 35.37 -18.32 16.00
N GLY A 717 34.20 -18.12 15.38
CA GLY A 717 33.47 -19.20 14.72
C GLY A 717 31.99 -18.91 14.59
N HIS A 718 31.23 -19.93 14.21
CA HIS A 718 29.78 -19.86 14.06
C HIS A 718 29.11 -21.08 14.68
N LEU A 719 27.84 -20.92 15.05
CA LEU A 719 26.97 -22.03 15.38
C LEU A 719 26.48 -22.65 14.07
N ARG A 720 26.54 -23.98 13.93
CA ARG A 720 25.71 -24.73 12.98
C ARG A 720 24.56 -25.37 13.75
N MET A 721 23.36 -25.34 13.18
CA MET A 721 22.16 -25.90 13.78
C MET A 721 21.31 -26.61 12.73
N SER A 722 20.73 -27.75 13.13
CA SER A 722 19.82 -28.55 12.33
C SER A 722 18.48 -28.62 13.06
N LEU A 723 17.43 -28.03 12.49
CA LEU A 723 16.08 -28.00 13.03
C LEU A 723 15.21 -29.04 12.31
N LYS A 724 14.83 -30.13 12.99
CA LYS A 724 14.16 -31.27 12.35
C LYS A 724 12.64 -31.15 12.36
N ALA A 725 11.97 -31.80 11.42
CA ALA A 725 10.51 -31.72 11.26
C ALA A 725 9.67 -32.18 12.48
N ASP A 726 10.26 -32.93 13.42
CA ASP A 726 9.65 -33.38 14.68
C ASP A 726 9.86 -32.42 15.88
N GLY A 727 10.54 -31.29 15.66
CA GLY A 727 10.87 -30.32 16.70
C GLY A 727 12.11 -30.65 17.52
N SER A 728 12.77 -31.79 17.24
CA SER A 728 14.13 -32.03 17.71
C SER A 728 15.13 -31.13 16.98
N TYR A 729 16.29 -30.89 17.58
CA TYR A 729 17.37 -30.18 16.93
C TYR A 729 18.75 -30.63 17.40
N SER A 730 19.76 -30.40 16.58
CA SER A 730 21.17 -30.55 16.95
C SER A 730 21.95 -29.28 16.68
N TRP A 731 23.01 -29.07 17.46
CA TRP A 731 23.92 -27.94 17.29
C TRP A 731 25.38 -28.40 17.31
N LYS A 732 26.23 -27.61 16.65
CA LYS A 732 27.69 -27.72 16.72
C LYS A 732 28.30 -26.34 16.52
N TYR A 733 29.11 -25.90 17.47
CA TYR A 733 29.97 -24.75 17.28
C TYR A 733 31.17 -25.14 16.40
N VAL A 734 31.48 -24.31 15.41
CA VAL A 734 32.58 -24.52 14.45
C VAL A 734 33.64 -23.44 14.66
N PRO A 735 34.77 -23.76 15.32
CA PRO A 735 35.84 -22.80 15.56
C PRO A 735 36.64 -22.54 14.27
N VAL A 736 37.00 -21.27 14.03
CA VAL A 736 37.80 -20.85 12.86
C VAL A 736 39.09 -20.10 13.24
N ALA A 737 39.14 -19.53 14.45
CA ALA A 737 40.34 -18.93 15.03
C ALA A 737 40.27 -18.95 16.56
N VAL A 738 41.42 -18.91 17.24
CA VAL A 738 41.52 -18.89 18.71
C VAL A 738 42.47 -17.76 19.12
N SER A 739 42.12 -16.98 20.13
CA SER A 739 42.95 -15.89 20.67
C SER A 739 44.02 -16.40 21.65
N ALA A 740 43.66 -17.38 22.48
CA ALA A 740 44.56 -18.05 23.42
C ALA A 740 44.03 -19.42 23.87
N GLY A 741 44.94 -20.36 24.18
CA GLY A 741 44.60 -21.67 24.75
C GLY A 741 43.94 -22.62 23.74
N THR A 742 43.17 -23.59 24.26
CA THR A 742 42.41 -24.55 23.45
C THR A 742 41.17 -23.91 22.86
N ALA A 743 40.81 -24.26 21.63
CA ALA A 743 39.56 -23.83 21.00
C ALA A 743 38.34 -24.22 21.85
N GLY A 744 37.43 -23.28 22.03
CA GLY A 744 36.09 -23.53 22.54
C GLY A 744 35.31 -24.40 21.55
N ALA A 745 34.58 -25.39 22.08
CA ALA A 745 33.74 -26.29 21.32
C ALA A 745 32.47 -26.61 22.13
N ASP A 746 31.32 -26.62 21.46
CA ASP A 746 30.05 -27.08 22.02
C ASP A 746 29.33 -27.87 20.93
N SER A 747 28.71 -28.98 21.28
CA SER A 747 27.83 -29.74 20.39
C SER A 747 26.85 -30.57 21.19
N GLY A 748 25.69 -30.83 20.60
CA GLY A 748 24.66 -31.62 21.25
C GLY A 748 23.42 -31.77 20.41
N ASN A 749 22.42 -32.40 21.00
CA ASN A 749 21.08 -32.51 20.46
C ASN A 749 20.06 -32.38 21.59
N ARG A 750 18.84 -31.96 21.23
CA ARG A 750 17.66 -31.99 22.07
C ARG A 750 16.59 -32.78 21.32
N PRO A 751 15.99 -33.84 21.92
CA PRO A 751 14.94 -34.65 21.29
C PRO A 751 13.70 -33.82 20.98
N ALA A 752 12.66 -34.40 20.38
CA ALA A 752 11.36 -33.74 20.18
C ALA A 752 10.72 -33.25 21.51
N PRO A 753 9.76 -32.32 21.48
CA PRO A 753 9.00 -31.89 22.67
C PRO A 753 8.21 -33.02 23.36
#